data_AF-A0A5B1QS10-F1
#
_entry.id   AF-A0A5B1QS10-F1
#
_cell.length_a   1.000
_cell.length_b   1.000
_cell.length_c   1.000
_cell.angle_alpha   90.00
_cell.angle_beta   90.00
_cell.angle_gamma   90.00
#
_symmetry.space_group_name_H-M   'P 1'
#
loop_
_entity.id
_entity.type
_entity.pdbx_description
1 polymer ?
#
loop_
_entity_poly.entity_id
_entity_poly.type
_entity_poly.pdbx_seq_one_letter_code
_entity_poly.pdbx_strand_id
1 'polypeptide(L)'
;MAHTSDNGPAQKKQRLEAPAQMSEETLVDVPQDRTSLAPGPVSGAPPSTGEPSPTVVGAAKRSYLDELPLELLATILSHVRSPKDVLSLTRCNKHLCATLLNKGNAWIWRRARQECIAGPIPDPPEGWSEARLAAFIFDGGKCEVRLCKNPSCLGNFKKGGALTLQGANRAMQYIATWLPTLENPDLIGNPYLPTQKIWRRSDMLKAVNDYNRLVLTDEGIADYRKRHETQIRRLAPYLALCKKLVEWSRVWLALQTQVRMQNVTFVKLRAAEGGWNFQDLIETPTFGSMVKSHTNSLEVLKSSDYQVILRKIGPEIEELVTRRAHRMKAQGYQKRYSDIAAHYQHMKSNHQALSSHNIVLPSLSEFRRLPIIVILQQKEKPNREGIASELRERSIADLLRHDLQKWTANAKSALAKVLGHPNWNNPSSKVLHPVDRLTARFLCTRCNHVSRKYASDGSLDFAGACQHECLGPTKKSKTHVWSADQFVPDQKGIDVLTKVLAMMNVDAERTKSFPKDTALSNYFQCKSCAVPVIMDLNRIVGHAKRHESMELALVTQTEANAMLTHPYAPGTYALLTGRTNEMKKACATRSFVCRHCYTTEVHASSPSHTDPAQDPASDADGVTCPAEYTLPAKSDKPTKSLLTWIGLVSHVKSKHGIYHMGDEDFYRDRTSTARAAS
;
A
#
# COMPACT_ATOMS: atom_id res chain seq x y z
N MET A 1 30.25 91.66 -12.79
CA MET A 1 31.32 90.89 -12.15
C MET A 1 31.32 89.49 -12.75
N ALA A 2 32.42 89.16 -13.45
CA ALA A 2 33.01 87.85 -13.72
C ALA A 2 32.10 86.59 -13.75
N HIS A 3 31.83 86.00 -14.92
CA HIS A 3 32.66 84.95 -15.57
C HIS A 3 31.88 84.25 -16.69
N THR A 4 32.59 84.03 -17.79
CA THR A 4 32.22 83.50 -19.09
C THR A 4 32.22 81.96 -19.19
N SER A 5 31.63 81.48 -20.29
CA SER A 5 31.91 80.22 -21.04
C SER A 5 31.14 78.97 -20.57
N ASP A 6 30.68 78.05 -21.42
CA ASP A 6 31.04 77.72 -22.80
C ASP A 6 29.91 76.88 -23.44
N ASN A 7 29.63 77.06 -24.73
CA ASN A 7 28.60 76.32 -25.48
C ASN A 7 29.29 75.50 -26.58
N GLY A 8 29.21 74.16 -26.51
CA GLY A 8 29.67 73.24 -27.55
C GLY A 8 28.61 72.17 -27.86
N PRO A 9 28.35 71.81 -29.13
CA PRO A 9 27.25 70.93 -29.51
C PRO A 9 27.69 69.45 -29.48
N ALA A 10 26.98 68.62 -28.72
CA ALA A 10 27.19 67.18 -28.68
C ALA A 10 26.34 66.45 -29.74
N GLN A 11 27.02 65.71 -30.60
CA GLN A 11 26.50 64.85 -31.65
C GLN A 11 25.51 63.79 -31.12
N LYS A 12 24.35 63.70 -31.78
CA LYS A 12 23.29 62.72 -31.50
C LYS A 12 23.68 61.36 -32.12
N LYS A 13 24.33 60.49 -31.34
CA LYS A 13 24.56 59.07 -31.70
C LYS A 13 23.24 58.29 -31.58
N GLN A 14 22.70 57.84 -32.70
CA GLN A 14 21.65 56.81 -32.74
C GLN A 14 22.20 55.51 -32.16
N ARG A 15 21.62 55.06 -31.04
CA ARG A 15 21.85 53.73 -30.46
C ARG A 15 20.72 52.83 -30.94
N LEU A 16 21.04 51.93 -31.87
CA LEU A 16 20.20 50.79 -32.21
C LEU A 16 20.03 49.92 -30.96
N GLU A 17 18.78 49.77 -30.52
CA GLU A 17 18.40 48.82 -29.47
C GLU A 17 18.53 47.40 -30.00
N ALA A 18 19.29 46.57 -29.28
CA ALA A 18 19.33 45.13 -29.50
C ALA A 18 18.04 44.49 -28.96
N PRO A 19 17.46 43.49 -29.65
CA PRO A 19 16.29 42.80 -29.14
C PRO A 19 16.64 41.99 -27.89
N ALA A 20 15.75 42.10 -26.90
CA ALA A 20 15.83 41.42 -25.62
C ALA A 20 16.06 39.90 -25.79
N GLN A 21 17.04 39.37 -25.06
CA GLN A 21 17.23 37.94 -24.87
C GLN A 21 15.97 37.37 -24.23
N MET A 22 15.22 36.58 -25.00
CA MET A 22 14.19 35.71 -24.46
C MET A 22 14.87 34.73 -23.50
N SER A 23 14.45 34.78 -22.23
CA SER A 23 14.89 33.85 -21.20
C SER A 23 14.63 32.41 -21.63
N GLU A 24 15.62 31.57 -21.37
CA GLU A 24 15.63 30.12 -21.56
C GLU A 24 14.56 29.50 -20.63
N GLU A 25 13.29 29.59 -21.03
CA GLU A 25 12.20 28.85 -20.39
C GLU A 25 12.54 27.37 -20.50
N THR A 26 12.73 26.76 -19.33
CA THR A 26 13.07 25.35 -19.15
C THR A 26 12.12 24.52 -20.01
N LEU A 27 12.67 23.95 -21.08
CA LEU A 27 11.94 23.14 -22.05
C LEU A 27 11.28 21.99 -21.27
N VAL A 28 9.99 22.14 -20.95
CA VAL A 28 9.24 21.13 -20.19
C VAL A 28 9.32 19.84 -21.00
N ASP A 29 10.02 18.84 -20.47
CA ASP A 29 10.03 17.51 -21.04
C ASP A 29 8.59 17.02 -21.12
N VAL A 30 8.08 16.93 -22.34
CA VAL A 30 6.81 16.24 -22.63
C VAL A 30 6.98 14.84 -22.05
N PRO A 31 6.12 14.40 -21.11
CA PRO A 31 6.32 13.14 -20.40
C PRO A 31 6.46 11.99 -21.40
N GLN A 32 7.67 11.43 -21.51
CA GLN A 32 7.87 10.14 -22.16
C GLN A 32 7.24 9.07 -21.28
N ASP A 33 6.33 8.30 -21.86
CA ASP A 33 5.69 7.10 -21.31
C ASP A 33 5.29 7.17 -19.83
N ARG A 34 4.09 7.73 -19.59
CA ARG A 34 3.25 7.14 -18.54
C ARG A 34 2.63 5.88 -19.12
N THR A 35 3.23 4.75 -18.76
CA THR A 35 2.58 3.44 -18.76
C THR A 35 1.14 3.63 -18.30
N SER A 36 0.21 3.27 -19.16
CA SER A 36 -1.23 3.11 -18.89
C SER A 36 -1.45 2.80 -17.41
N LEU A 37 -1.98 3.78 -16.65
CA LEU A 37 -2.58 3.49 -15.37
C LEU A 37 -3.70 2.49 -15.65
N ALA A 38 -3.45 1.23 -15.34
CA ALA A 38 -4.45 0.18 -15.40
C ALA A 38 -5.69 0.68 -14.65
N PRO A 39 -6.90 0.45 -15.19
CA PRO A 39 -8.12 0.74 -14.45
C PRO A 39 -8.04 0.02 -13.09
N GLY A 40 -8.23 0.77 -12.01
CA GLY A 40 -8.18 0.25 -10.66
C GLY A 40 -9.11 -0.96 -10.49
N PRO A 41 -8.82 -1.86 -9.55
CA PRO A 41 -9.56 -3.11 -9.40
C PRO A 41 -11.02 -2.80 -9.04
N VAL A 42 -11.92 -3.04 -9.99
CA VAL A 42 -13.35 -3.13 -9.72
C VAL A 42 -13.54 -4.33 -8.78
N SER A 43 -14.04 -4.05 -7.58
CA SER A 43 -14.15 -4.99 -6.47
C SER A 43 -14.99 -6.21 -6.86
N GLY A 44 -14.39 -7.39 -6.71
CA GLY A 44 -14.92 -8.67 -7.19
C GLY A 44 -16.24 -9.11 -6.55
N ALA A 45 -17.11 -9.64 -7.41
CA ALA A 45 -18.11 -10.64 -7.04
C ALA A 45 -17.42 -12.00 -6.81
N PRO A 46 -17.95 -12.86 -5.93
CA PRO A 46 -17.38 -14.19 -5.71
C PRO A 46 -17.58 -15.07 -6.95
N PRO A 47 -16.64 -15.99 -7.24
CA PRO A 47 -16.73 -16.86 -8.40
C PRO A 47 -17.87 -17.86 -8.21
N SER A 48 -18.89 -17.75 -9.06
CA SER A 48 -19.82 -18.83 -9.34
C SER A 48 -19.03 -19.94 -10.04
N THR A 49 -19.08 -21.15 -9.48
CA THR A 49 -18.52 -22.39 -10.03
C THR A 49 -19.37 -22.90 -11.20
N GLY A 50 -19.55 -22.07 -12.23
CA GLY A 50 -20.02 -22.49 -13.54
C GLY A 50 -18.81 -22.70 -14.44
N GLU A 51 -18.69 -23.89 -15.03
CA GLU A 51 -17.70 -24.16 -16.08
C GLU A 51 -17.78 -23.07 -17.15
N PRO A 52 -16.65 -22.43 -17.52
CA PRO A 52 -16.66 -21.43 -18.57
C PRO A 52 -16.94 -22.15 -19.90
N SER A 53 -18.16 -21.96 -20.41
CA SER A 53 -18.45 -22.17 -21.83
C SER A 53 -17.37 -21.43 -22.65
N PRO A 54 -16.81 -22.04 -23.71
CA PRO A 54 -15.78 -21.42 -24.52
C PRO A 54 -16.34 -20.13 -25.10
N THR A 55 -15.97 -19.00 -24.50
CA THR A 55 -16.24 -17.68 -25.05
C THR A 55 -15.54 -17.68 -26.40
N VAL A 56 -16.33 -17.74 -27.47
CA VAL A 56 -15.87 -17.56 -28.84
C VAL A 56 -15.22 -16.18 -28.88
N VAL A 57 -13.90 -16.14 -28.69
CA VAL A 57 -13.10 -14.94 -28.89
C VAL A 57 -13.20 -14.68 -30.38
N GLY A 58 -14.17 -13.86 -30.78
CA GLY A 58 -14.35 -13.44 -32.17
C GLY A 58 -13.00 -12.99 -32.69
N ALA A 59 -12.53 -13.63 -33.76
CA ALA A 59 -11.25 -13.30 -34.36
C ALA A 59 -11.20 -11.78 -34.56
N ALA A 60 -10.27 -11.11 -33.88
CA ALA A 60 -10.11 -9.67 -34.00
C ALA A 60 -9.98 -9.34 -35.50
N LYS A 61 -10.82 -8.40 -35.98
CA LYS A 61 -10.77 -7.97 -37.38
C LYS A 61 -9.33 -7.58 -37.72
N ARG A 62 -8.83 -8.11 -38.85
CA ARG A 62 -7.49 -7.76 -39.34
C ARG A 62 -7.44 -6.26 -39.61
N SER A 63 -6.27 -5.66 -39.44
CA SER A 63 -6.09 -4.25 -39.82
C SER A 63 -6.25 -4.15 -41.33
N TYR A 64 -6.88 -3.08 -41.83
CA TYR A 64 -6.91 -2.81 -43.28
C TYR A 64 -5.50 -2.74 -43.88
N LEU A 65 -4.50 -2.40 -43.07
CA LEU A 65 -3.10 -2.40 -43.50
C LEU A 65 -2.54 -3.82 -43.72
N ASP A 66 -3.06 -4.83 -43.00
CA ASP A 66 -2.67 -6.23 -43.17
C ASP A 66 -3.31 -6.84 -44.43
N GLU A 67 -4.35 -6.22 -44.97
CA GLU A 67 -5.08 -6.64 -46.17
C GLU A 67 -4.52 -6.00 -47.45
N LEU A 68 -3.61 -5.02 -47.32
CA LEU A 68 -2.99 -4.39 -48.47
C LEU A 68 -2.10 -5.40 -49.23
N PRO A 69 -2.19 -5.43 -50.57
CA PRO A 69 -1.19 -6.09 -51.40
C PRO A 69 0.23 -5.62 -51.04
N LEU A 70 1.18 -6.56 -51.05
CA LEU A 70 2.56 -6.30 -50.64
C LEU A 70 3.18 -5.17 -51.47
N GLU A 71 2.82 -5.04 -52.74
CA GLU A 71 3.31 -4.01 -53.66
C GLU A 71 2.91 -2.60 -53.20
N LEU A 72 1.65 -2.44 -52.77
CA LEU A 72 1.16 -1.16 -52.25
C LEU A 72 1.78 -0.85 -50.89
N LEU A 73 1.82 -1.84 -50.00
CA LEU A 73 2.46 -1.70 -48.70
C LEU A 73 3.93 -1.31 -48.85
N ALA A 74 4.64 -1.98 -49.77
CA ALA A 74 6.04 -1.73 -50.04
C ALA A 74 6.29 -0.36 -50.67
N THR A 75 5.39 0.11 -51.54
CA THR A 75 5.44 1.48 -52.09
C THR A 75 5.29 2.52 -50.99
N ILE A 76 4.29 2.37 -50.12
CA ILE A 76 4.06 3.27 -48.99
C ILE A 76 5.28 3.28 -48.06
N LEU A 77 5.75 2.09 -47.65
CA LEU A 77 6.86 1.95 -46.71
C LEU A 77 8.23 2.31 -47.29
N SER A 78 8.37 2.34 -48.61
CA SER A 78 9.58 2.83 -49.27
C SER A 78 9.73 4.34 -49.18
N HIS A 79 8.61 5.05 -49.06
CA HIS A 79 8.53 6.52 -49.08
C HIS A 79 8.29 7.13 -47.69
N VAL A 80 8.38 6.34 -46.63
CA VAL A 80 8.35 6.89 -45.27
C VAL A 80 9.59 7.73 -45.00
N ARG A 81 9.45 8.75 -44.15
CA ARG A 81 10.55 9.69 -43.84
C ARG A 81 11.67 9.06 -43.03
N SER A 82 11.44 7.90 -42.42
CA SER A 82 12.40 7.21 -41.57
C SER A 82 12.18 5.69 -41.55
N PRO A 83 13.25 4.87 -41.58
CA PRO A 83 13.15 3.43 -41.31
C PRO A 83 12.59 3.08 -39.92
N LYS A 84 12.55 4.06 -39.00
CA LYS A 84 11.89 3.92 -37.70
C LYS A 84 10.40 3.59 -37.85
N ASP A 85 9.74 4.12 -38.88
CA ASP A 85 8.31 3.88 -39.11
C ASP A 85 8.09 2.44 -39.62
N VAL A 86 8.94 1.97 -40.54
CA VAL A 86 8.95 0.56 -40.98
C VAL A 86 9.19 -0.38 -39.80
N LEU A 87 10.12 -0.03 -38.91
CA LEU A 87 10.41 -0.80 -37.70
C LEU A 87 9.24 -0.82 -36.71
N SER A 88 8.59 0.32 -36.50
CA SER A 88 7.42 0.42 -35.63
C SER A 88 6.30 -0.46 -36.17
N LEU A 89 6.04 -0.40 -37.48
CA LEU A 89 5.01 -1.19 -38.13
C LEU A 89 5.28 -2.70 -38.08
N THR A 90 6.53 -3.10 -38.30
CA THR A 90 6.99 -4.50 -38.18
C THR A 90 6.65 -5.07 -36.80
N ARG A 91 6.52 -4.23 -35.75
CA ARG A 91 6.21 -4.66 -34.38
C ARG A 91 4.74 -4.65 -34.02
N CYS A 92 3.91 -3.94 -34.77
CA CYS A 92 2.49 -3.83 -34.47
C CYS A 92 1.74 -5.16 -34.68
N ASN A 93 2.20 -6.01 -35.60
CA ASN A 93 1.53 -7.26 -35.95
C ASN A 93 2.53 -8.37 -36.30
N LYS A 94 2.25 -9.62 -35.87
CA LYS A 94 3.01 -10.83 -36.26
C LYS A 94 3.04 -11.05 -37.78
N HIS A 95 1.95 -10.76 -38.48
CA HIS A 95 1.88 -10.87 -39.95
C HIS A 95 2.85 -9.89 -40.61
N LEU A 96 2.75 -8.60 -40.28
CA LEU A 96 3.66 -7.57 -40.80
C LEU A 96 5.11 -7.84 -40.40
N CYS A 97 5.36 -8.38 -39.21
CA CYS A 97 6.68 -8.84 -38.80
C CYS A 97 7.25 -9.90 -39.75
N ALA A 98 6.50 -10.98 -40.00
CA ALA A 98 6.92 -12.05 -40.89
C ALA A 98 7.12 -11.53 -42.33
N THR A 99 6.22 -10.68 -42.81
CA THR A 99 6.28 -10.09 -44.15
C THR A 99 7.49 -9.16 -44.32
N LEU A 100 7.68 -8.20 -43.41
CA LEU A 100 8.72 -7.18 -43.53
C LEU A 100 10.12 -7.69 -43.17
N LEU A 101 10.24 -8.76 -42.38
CA LEU A 101 11.53 -9.39 -42.08
C LEU A 101 11.94 -10.45 -43.11
N ASN A 102 11.09 -10.78 -44.08
CA ASN A 102 11.44 -11.67 -45.17
C ASN A 102 12.61 -11.08 -46.00
N LYS A 103 13.64 -11.89 -46.30
CA LYS A 103 14.80 -11.47 -47.09
C LYS A 103 14.41 -10.93 -48.47
N GLY A 104 13.34 -11.46 -49.08
CA GLY A 104 12.81 -10.96 -50.36
C GLY A 104 12.32 -9.52 -50.29
N ASN A 105 11.95 -9.03 -49.10
CA ASN A 105 11.42 -7.69 -48.86
C ASN A 105 12.48 -6.72 -48.29
N ALA A 106 13.76 -7.10 -48.25
CA ALA A 106 14.84 -6.26 -47.75
C ALA A 106 15.03 -4.95 -48.56
N TRP A 107 14.52 -4.90 -49.79
CA TRP A 107 14.55 -3.70 -50.62
C TRP A 107 13.69 -2.55 -50.06
N ILE A 108 12.59 -2.84 -49.36
CA ILE A 108 11.73 -1.83 -48.70
C ILE A 108 12.56 -1.05 -47.69
N TRP A 109 13.28 -1.79 -46.84
CA TRP A 109 14.16 -1.19 -45.84
C TRP A 109 15.34 -0.43 -46.44
N ARG A 110 15.99 -0.98 -47.48
CA ARG A 110 17.06 -0.29 -48.21
C ARG A 110 16.58 1.05 -48.74
N ARG A 111 15.38 1.07 -49.34
CA ARG A 111 14.81 2.28 -49.90
C ARG A 111 14.43 3.30 -48.83
N ALA A 112 13.72 2.89 -47.78
CA ALA A 112 13.41 3.76 -46.63
C ALA A 112 14.69 4.33 -45.98
N ARG A 113 15.77 3.55 -45.97
CA ARG A 113 17.09 3.95 -45.44
C ARG A 113 17.75 5.02 -46.29
N GLN A 114 17.68 4.88 -47.62
CA GLN A 114 18.22 5.82 -48.59
C GLN A 114 17.41 7.12 -48.67
N GLU A 115 16.09 7.03 -48.52
CA GLU A 115 15.15 8.16 -48.57
C GLU A 115 14.94 8.85 -47.19
N CYS A 116 15.73 8.49 -46.18
CA CYS A 116 15.62 9.05 -44.84
C CYS A 116 15.83 10.58 -44.84
N ILE A 117 14.94 11.33 -44.18
CA ILE A 117 14.92 12.79 -44.22
C ILE A 117 16.16 13.46 -43.60
N ALA A 118 16.82 12.80 -42.65
CA ALA A 118 18.08 13.27 -42.07
C ALA A 118 19.31 12.96 -42.95
N GLY A 119 19.09 12.51 -44.18
CA GLY A 119 20.10 11.99 -45.09
C GLY A 119 20.17 10.46 -45.05
N PRO A 120 20.77 9.85 -46.10
CA PRO A 120 20.87 8.41 -46.22
C PRO A 120 21.65 7.82 -45.06
N ILE A 121 21.07 6.82 -44.39
CA ILE A 121 21.78 6.08 -43.33
C ILE A 121 22.80 5.14 -44.00
N PRO A 122 24.02 5.01 -43.47
CA PRO A 122 25.04 4.11 -44.01
C PRO A 122 24.58 2.66 -44.13
N ASP A 123 25.17 1.91 -45.08
CA ASP A 123 24.86 0.50 -45.30
C ASP A 123 25.17 -0.37 -44.06
N PRO A 124 24.38 -1.43 -43.81
CA PRO A 124 24.64 -2.35 -42.72
C PRO A 124 25.98 -3.09 -42.90
N PRO A 125 26.66 -3.50 -41.81
CA PRO A 125 27.83 -4.36 -41.90
C PRO A 125 27.48 -5.70 -42.54
N GLU A 126 28.49 -6.37 -43.07
CA GLU A 126 28.33 -7.73 -43.60
C GLU A 126 27.68 -8.67 -42.56
N GLY A 127 26.63 -9.38 -43.00
CA GLY A 127 25.85 -10.29 -42.16
C GLY A 127 24.76 -9.62 -41.29
N TRP A 128 24.58 -8.31 -41.35
CA TRP A 128 23.44 -7.63 -40.72
C TRP A 128 22.29 -7.46 -41.71
N SER A 129 21.06 -7.72 -41.24
CA SER A 129 19.87 -7.33 -41.99
C SER A 129 19.58 -5.84 -41.80
N GLU A 130 18.90 -5.23 -42.77
CA GLU A 130 18.47 -3.83 -42.70
C GLU A 130 17.58 -3.57 -41.46
N ALA A 131 16.66 -4.50 -41.15
CA ALA A 131 15.83 -4.41 -39.95
C ALA A 131 16.66 -4.45 -38.65
N ARG A 132 17.76 -5.22 -38.61
CA ARG A 132 18.67 -5.25 -37.46
C ARG A 132 19.42 -3.92 -37.31
N LEU A 133 19.84 -3.31 -38.42
CA LEU A 133 20.45 -1.98 -38.39
C LEU A 133 19.45 -0.92 -37.91
N ALA A 134 18.21 -0.93 -38.41
CA ALA A 134 17.16 -0.02 -37.96
C ALA A 134 16.88 -0.19 -36.45
N ALA A 135 16.74 -1.42 -35.97
CA ALA A 135 16.58 -1.73 -34.55
C ALA A 135 17.75 -1.20 -33.72
N PHE A 136 18.99 -1.42 -34.18
CA PHE A 136 20.19 -0.90 -33.52
C PHE A 136 20.17 0.64 -33.37
N ILE A 137 19.70 1.36 -34.39
CA ILE A 137 19.66 2.83 -34.38
C ILE A 137 18.52 3.36 -33.51
N PHE A 138 17.31 2.77 -33.62
CA PHE A 138 16.08 3.40 -33.10
C PHE A 138 15.56 2.82 -31.78
N ASP A 139 15.96 1.61 -31.37
CA ASP A 139 15.42 0.98 -30.16
C ASP A 139 16.08 1.42 -28.86
N GLY A 140 17.21 2.12 -28.95
CA GLY A 140 18.02 2.48 -27.79
C GLY A 140 18.67 1.29 -27.05
N GLY A 141 18.38 0.03 -27.45
CA GLY A 141 18.91 -1.20 -26.84
C GLY A 141 18.67 -1.32 -25.32
N LYS A 142 19.23 -2.36 -24.68
CA LYS A 142 19.56 -2.24 -23.25
C LYS A 142 20.47 -1.02 -23.16
N CYS A 143 20.23 -0.05 -22.27
CA CYS A 143 20.93 1.24 -22.31
C CYS A 143 22.45 1.06 -22.34
N GLU A 144 22.94 1.07 -23.57
CA GLU A 144 24.28 0.83 -23.99
C GLU A 144 24.73 2.22 -24.38
N VAL A 145 25.65 2.79 -23.60
CA VAL A 145 25.98 4.23 -23.55
C VAL A 145 26.31 4.87 -24.90
N ARG A 146 26.47 4.08 -25.95
CA ARG A 146 26.74 4.49 -27.34
C ARG A 146 25.61 5.33 -27.96
N LEU A 147 24.35 5.06 -27.63
CA LEU A 147 23.17 5.73 -28.22
C LEU A 147 22.11 6.17 -27.19
N CYS A 148 22.35 5.90 -25.90
CA CYS A 148 21.40 6.20 -24.84
C CYS A 148 21.43 7.70 -24.48
N LYS A 149 20.31 8.40 -24.74
CA LYS A 149 20.17 9.86 -24.56
C LYS A 149 19.92 10.30 -23.11
N ASN A 150 19.81 9.35 -22.17
CA ASN A 150 19.48 9.64 -20.79
C ASN A 150 20.72 10.17 -20.02
N PRO A 151 20.69 11.41 -19.49
CA PRO A 151 21.81 12.00 -18.76
C PRO A 151 22.25 11.17 -17.55
N SER A 152 21.30 10.48 -16.89
CA SER A 152 21.61 9.60 -15.76
C SER A 152 22.44 8.40 -16.17
N CYS A 153 22.20 7.84 -17.35
CA CYS A 153 22.95 6.70 -17.87
C CYS A 153 24.37 7.12 -18.28
N LEU A 154 24.50 8.29 -18.89
CA LEU A 154 25.81 8.89 -19.16
C LEU A 154 26.55 9.21 -17.85
N GLY A 155 25.87 9.75 -16.85
CA GLY A 155 26.43 10.01 -15.52
C GLY A 155 26.91 8.74 -14.82
N ASN A 156 26.13 7.66 -14.86
CA ASN A 156 26.50 6.36 -14.30
C ASN A 156 27.69 5.75 -15.06
N PHE A 157 27.72 5.90 -16.38
CA PHE A 157 28.86 5.46 -17.17
C PHE A 157 30.13 6.23 -16.82
N LYS A 158 30.06 7.56 -16.68
CA LYS A 158 31.19 8.39 -16.25
C LYS A 158 31.70 8.00 -14.86
N LYS A 159 30.80 7.76 -13.90
CA LYS A 159 31.14 7.49 -12.49
C LYS A 159 31.82 6.14 -12.25
N GLY A 160 31.64 5.16 -13.13
CA GLY A 160 32.28 3.85 -12.93
C GLY A 160 32.23 2.86 -14.09
N GLY A 161 31.57 3.21 -15.19
CA GLY A 161 31.42 2.36 -16.37
C GLY A 161 32.48 2.59 -17.46
N ALA A 162 33.21 3.70 -17.43
CA ALA A 162 34.27 4.00 -18.40
C ALA A 162 35.65 3.54 -17.89
N LEU A 163 36.47 3.01 -18.79
CA LEU A 163 37.87 2.66 -18.53
C LEU A 163 38.76 3.23 -19.65
N THR A 164 39.81 3.94 -19.25
CA THR A 164 40.93 4.37 -20.11
C THR A 164 42.15 3.52 -19.82
N LEU A 165 42.93 3.16 -20.84
CA LEU A 165 44.17 2.40 -20.67
C LEU A 165 45.32 3.32 -20.25
N GLN A 166 45.47 3.56 -18.95
CA GLN A 166 46.72 4.10 -18.38
C GLN A 166 47.48 2.93 -17.72
N GLY A 167 48.70 2.63 -18.17
CA GLY A 167 49.51 1.54 -17.61
C GLY A 167 49.05 0.11 -17.98
N ALA A 168 48.52 -0.09 -19.18
CA ALA A 168 47.94 -1.37 -19.61
C ALA A 168 48.95 -2.53 -19.65
N ASN A 169 48.64 -3.65 -19.00
CA ASN A 169 49.40 -4.90 -19.14
C ASN A 169 49.22 -5.52 -20.55
N ARG A 170 50.07 -6.48 -20.91
CA ARG A 170 50.05 -7.14 -22.24
C ARG A 170 48.68 -7.73 -22.60
N ALA A 171 47.95 -8.26 -21.61
CA ALA A 171 46.60 -8.80 -21.81
C ALA A 171 45.60 -7.70 -22.21
N MET A 172 45.59 -6.58 -21.49
CA MET A 172 44.75 -5.43 -21.82
C MET A 172 45.08 -4.84 -23.18
N GLN A 173 46.37 -4.75 -23.55
CA GLN A 173 46.79 -4.27 -24.87
C GLN A 173 46.25 -5.18 -25.98
N TYR A 174 46.33 -6.50 -25.80
CA TYR A 174 45.75 -7.45 -26.76
C TYR A 174 44.22 -7.33 -26.85
N ILE A 175 43.53 -7.31 -25.71
CA ILE A 175 42.06 -7.19 -25.66
C ILE A 175 41.57 -5.89 -26.33
N ALA A 176 42.31 -4.80 -26.14
CA ALA A 176 42.03 -3.51 -26.76
C ALA A 176 42.04 -3.52 -28.30
N THR A 177 42.62 -4.55 -28.93
CA THR A 177 42.64 -4.68 -30.41
C THR A 177 41.32 -5.19 -30.99
N TRP A 178 40.49 -5.88 -30.21
CA TRP A 178 39.23 -6.46 -30.67
C TRP A 178 38.00 -6.02 -29.89
N LEU A 179 38.18 -5.43 -28.70
CA LEU A 179 37.07 -4.89 -27.92
C LEU A 179 36.65 -3.52 -28.46
N PRO A 180 35.37 -3.29 -28.79
CA PRO A 180 34.98 -2.04 -29.41
C PRO A 180 35.05 -0.85 -28.44
N THR A 181 35.60 0.25 -28.94
CA THR A 181 35.76 1.52 -28.23
C THR A 181 34.52 2.41 -28.39
N LEU A 182 34.35 3.37 -27.47
CA LEU A 182 33.35 4.42 -27.61
C LEU A 182 33.71 5.35 -28.79
N GLU A 183 32.74 5.62 -29.65
CA GLU A 183 32.95 6.28 -30.94
C GLU A 183 32.87 7.81 -30.87
N ASN A 184 32.30 8.34 -29.78
CA ASN A 184 32.12 9.77 -29.56
C ASN A 184 32.77 10.20 -28.22
N PRO A 185 34.03 10.68 -28.23
CA PRO A 185 34.70 11.15 -27.02
C PRO A 185 34.06 12.42 -26.45
N ASP A 186 33.34 13.21 -27.27
CA ASP A 186 32.68 14.46 -26.86
C ASP A 186 31.63 14.21 -25.76
N LEU A 187 31.03 13.01 -25.71
CA LEU A 187 30.09 12.62 -24.66
C LEU A 187 30.72 12.61 -23.26
N ILE A 188 32.03 12.42 -23.17
CA ILE A 188 32.73 12.35 -21.88
C ILE A 188 33.03 13.76 -21.35
N GLY A 189 32.97 14.80 -22.19
CA GLY A 189 33.06 16.20 -21.77
C GLY A 189 34.46 16.64 -21.36
N ASN A 190 35.50 15.89 -21.74
CA ASN A 190 36.88 16.32 -21.54
C ASN A 190 37.50 16.73 -22.89
N PRO A 191 37.47 18.02 -23.24
CA PRO A 191 38.05 18.51 -24.50
C PRO A 191 39.56 18.35 -24.59
N TYR A 192 40.24 18.01 -23.48
CA TYR A 192 41.71 17.92 -23.41
C TYR A 192 42.26 16.50 -23.65
N LEU A 193 41.42 15.47 -23.83
CA LEU A 193 41.86 14.10 -24.14
C LEU A 193 41.20 13.51 -25.41
N PRO A 194 41.23 14.20 -26.57
CA PRO A 194 40.51 13.79 -27.77
C PRO A 194 41.00 12.47 -28.41
N THR A 195 42.14 11.93 -27.97
CA THR A 195 42.76 10.73 -28.55
C THR A 195 42.67 9.47 -27.69
N GLN A 196 42.15 9.55 -26.45
CA GLN A 196 42.09 8.37 -25.59
C GLN A 196 40.90 7.47 -25.95
N LYS A 197 41.22 6.23 -26.34
CA LYS A 197 40.23 5.16 -26.49
C LYS A 197 39.59 4.86 -25.13
N ILE A 198 38.26 4.79 -25.11
CA ILE A 198 37.47 4.47 -23.91
C ILE A 198 36.72 3.17 -24.15
N TRP A 199 36.77 2.27 -23.16
CA TRP A 199 36.02 1.01 -23.15
C TRP A 199 35.01 0.97 -22.02
N ARG A 200 34.04 0.08 -22.12
CA ARG A 200 33.21 -0.28 -20.97
C ARG A 200 34.04 -1.07 -19.99
N ARG A 201 34.03 -0.63 -18.73
CA ARG A 201 34.75 -1.27 -17.63
C ARG A 201 34.30 -2.71 -17.43
N SER A 202 32.99 -2.98 -17.46
CA SER A 202 32.45 -4.35 -17.35
C SER A 202 33.00 -5.28 -18.43
N ASP A 203 33.01 -4.81 -19.68
CA ASP A 203 33.36 -5.63 -20.84
C ASP A 203 34.87 -5.86 -20.89
N MET A 204 35.66 -4.82 -20.58
CA MET A 204 37.11 -4.94 -20.46
C MET A 204 37.51 -5.87 -19.32
N LEU A 205 36.94 -5.69 -18.12
CA LEU A 205 37.28 -6.54 -16.98
C LEU A 205 36.87 -8.00 -17.22
N LYS A 206 35.70 -8.24 -17.83
CA LYS A 206 35.28 -9.58 -18.22
C LYS A 206 36.26 -10.21 -19.20
N ALA A 207 36.65 -9.50 -20.25
CA ALA A 207 37.60 -9.99 -21.24
C ALA A 207 39.00 -10.25 -20.63
N VAL A 208 39.44 -9.40 -19.70
CA VAL A 208 40.70 -9.59 -18.97
C VAL A 208 40.63 -10.82 -18.07
N ASN A 209 39.53 -11.01 -17.35
CA ASN A 209 39.32 -12.18 -16.50
C ASN A 209 39.26 -13.48 -17.32
N ASP A 210 38.56 -13.47 -18.46
CA ASP A 210 38.49 -14.60 -19.38
C ASP A 210 39.88 -14.92 -19.97
N TYR A 211 40.65 -13.90 -20.34
CA TYR A 211 42.04 -14.07 -20.81
C TYR A 211 42.93 -14.65 -19.71
N ASN A 212 42.89 -14.09 -18.49
CA ASN A 212 43.72 -14.54 -17.36
C ASN A 212 43.38 -15.98 -16.96
N ARG A 213 42.09 -16.38 -16.99
CA ARG A 213 41.68 -17.76 -16.72
C ARG A 213 42.33 -18.73 -17.70
N LEU A 214 42.37 -18.40 -18.98
CA LEU A 214 42.99 -19.24 -20.02
C LEU A 214 44.51 -19.27 -19.93
N VAL A 215 45.13 -18.19 -19.43
CA VAL A 215 46.57 -18.17 -19.16
C VAL A 215 46.95 -19.10 -18.00
N LEU A 216 46.11 -19.22 -16.97
CA LEU A 216 46.40 -20.09 -15.82
C LEU A 216 46.22 -21.57 -16.11
N THR A 217 45.44 -21.93 -17.12
CA THR A 217 45.17 -23.33 -17.48
C THR A 217 46.10 -23.86 -18.58
N ASP A 218 46.94 -23.02 -19.19
CA ASP A 218 47.76 -23.27 -20.40
C ASP A 218 47.03 -23.81 -21.65
N GLU A 219 45.78 -24.24 -21.51
CA GLU A 219 44.90 -24.69 -22.57
C GLU A 219 44.12 -23.53 -23.20
N GLY A 220 44.26 -23.35 -24.52
CA GLY A 220 43.30 -22.59 -25.32
C GLY A 220 43.60 -21.10 -25.55
N ILE A 221 44.80 -20.58 -25.23
CA ILE A 221 45.18 -19.18 -25.59
C ILE A 221 45.25 -19.01 -27.12
N ALA A 222 45.80 -19.99 -27.84
CA ALA A 222 45.87 -19.96 -29.30
C ALA A 222 44.46 -19.94 -29.92
N ASP A 223 43.56 -20.79 -29.40
CA ASP A 223 42.16 -20.83 -29.83
C ASP A 223 41.40 -19.56 -29.43
N TYR A 224 41.70 -18.96 -28.28
CA TYR A 224 41.18 -17.66 -27.90
C TYR A 224 41.60 -16.59 -28.91
N ARG A 225 42.88 -16.55 -29.29
CA ARG A 225 43.38 -15.59 -30.28
C ARG A 225 42.71 -15.77 -31.63
N LYS A 226 42.65 -17.01 -32.11
CA LYS A 226 41.99 -17.38 -33.37
C LYS A 226 40.50 -17.01 -33.39
N ARG A 227 39.78 -17.20 -32.27
CA ARG A 227 38.39 -16.75 -32.13
C ARG A 227 38.25 -15.24 -32.27
N HIS A 228 39.17 -14.47 -31.71
CA HIS A 228 39.13 -13.01 -31.73
C HIS A 228 39.69 -12.38 -33.01
N GLU A 229 40.48 -13.07 -33.83
CA GLU A 229 40.93 -12.57 -35.15
C GLU A 229 39.77 -12.18 -36.07
N THR A 230 38.68 -12.95 -36.04
CA THR A 230 37.47 -12.60 -36.80
C THR A 230 36.81 -11.33 -36.27
N GLN A 231 36.87 -11.10 -34.95
CA GLN A 231 36.38 -9.86 -34.34
C GLN A 231 37.27 -8.67 -34.69
N ILE A 232 38.60 -8.82 -34.65
CA ILE A 232 39.55 -7.78 -35.09
C ILE A 232 39.22 -7.35 -36.52
N ARG A 233 39.07 -8.30 -37.44
CA ARG A 233 38.74 -8.02 -38.85
C ARG A 233 37.41 -7.28 -39.02
N ARG A 234 36.40 -7.64 -38.24
CA ARG A 234 35.07 -7.00 -38.27
C ARG A 234 35.01 -5.67 -37.52
N LEU A 235 35.94 -5.44 -36.58
CA LEU A 235 35.89 -4.29 -35.70
C LEU A 235 36.13 -2.97 -36.45
N ALA A 236 37.11 -2.92 -37.35
CA ALA A 236 37.42 -1.69 -38.07
C ALA A 236 36.24 -1.20 -38.96
N PRO A 237 35.62 -2.03 -39.81
CA PRO A 237 34.41 -1.65 -40.54
C PRO A 237 33.23 -1.27 -39.63
N TYR A 238 33.07 -1.99 -38.51
CA TYR A 238 32.03 -1.70 -37.53
C TYR A 238 32.23 -0.33 -36.87
N LEU A 239 33.45 0.01 -36.43
CA LEU A 239 33.75 1.32 -35.85
C LEU A 239 33.60 2.44 -36.88
N ALA A 240 33.98 2.20 -38.14
CA ALA A 240 33.76 3.15 -39.22
C ALA A 240 32.26 3.42 -39.44
N LEU A 241 31.42 2.38 -39.41
CA LEU A 241 29.96 2.51 -39.44
C LEU A 241 29.47 3.32 -38.24
N CYS A 242 29.85 2.96 -37.02
CA CYS A 242 29.40 3.66 -35.82
C CYS A 242 29.76 5.15 -35.86
N LYS A 243 30.95 5.52 -36.35
CA LYS A 243 31.33 6.92 -36.54
C LYS A 243 30.37 7.64 -37.49
N LYS A 244 30.08 7.05 -38.65
CA LYS A 244 29.09 7.60 -39.61
C LYS A 244 27.69 7.70 -38.98
N LEU A 245 27.29 6.72 -38.17
CA LEU A 245 26.01 6.75 -37.46
C LEU A 245 25.95 7.84 -36.39
N VAL A 246 27.06 8.14 -35.70
CA VAL A 246 27.14 9.27 -34.76
C VAL A 246 26.96 10.59 -35.49
N GLU A 247 27.65 10.77 -36.62
CA GLU A 247 27.51 11.96 -37.47
C GLU A 247 26.07 12.13 -37.97
N TRP A 248 25.49 11.06 -38.53
CA TRP A 248 24.10 11.03 -38.96
C TRP A 248 23.13 11.32 -37.79
N SER A 249 23.37 10.73 -36.62
CA SER A 249 22.53 10.91 -35.43
C SER A 249 22.51 12.37 -34.95
N ARG A 250 23.62 13.11 -35.08
CA ARG A 250 23.66 14.56 -34.80
C ARG A 250 22.72 15.34 -35.73
N VAL A 251 22.74 15.03 -37.04
CA VAL A 251 21.84 15.66 -38.02
C VAL A 251 20.38 15.31 -37.71
N TRP A 252 20.10 14.04 -37.47
CA TRP A 252 18.76 13.57 -37.07
C TRP A 252 18.26 14.28 -35.81
N LEU A 253 19.11 14.42 -34.78
CA LEU A 253 18.77 15.09 -33.52
C LEU A 253 18.51 16.58 -33.71
N ALA A 254 19.31 17.26 -34.52
CA ALA A 254 19.11 18.67 -34.83
C ALA A 254 17.77 18.88 -35.53
N LEU A 255 17.46 18.05 -36.54
CA LEU A 255 16.19 18.08 -37.25
C LEU A 255 15.02 17.76 -36.32
N GLN A 256 15.14 16.74 -35.47
CA GLN A 256 14.13 16.39 -34.47
C GLN A 256 13.83 17.55 -33.51
N THR A 257 14.87 18.22 -33.03
CA THR A 257 14.75 19.37 -32.13
C THR A 257 14.05 20.53 -32.84
N GLN A 258 14.47 20.83 -34.07
CA GLN A 258 13.86 21.88 -34.90
C GLN A 258 12.36 21.60 -35.15
N VAL A 259 12.01 20.40 -35.60
CA VAL A 259 10.61 20.01 -35.87
C VAL A 259 9.79 20.07 -34.58
N ARG A 260 10.32 19.59 -33.45
CA ARG A 260 9.64 19.68 -32.16
C ARG A 260 9.36 21.13 -31.78
N MET A 261 10.33 22.04 -31.94
CA MET A 261 10.14 23.47 -31.65
C MET A 261 9.08 24.10 -32.56
N GLN A 262 9.11 23.79 -33.85
CA GLN A 262 8.12 24.28 -34.82
C GLN A 262 6.71 23.76 -34.49
N ASN A 263 6.57 22.47 -34.18
CA ASN A 263 5.29 21.88 -33.79
C ASN A 263 4.76 22.47 -32.48
N VAL A 264 5.62 22.68 -31.47
CA VAL A 264 5.22 23.35 -30.22
C VAL A 264 4.76 24.79 -30.49
N THR A 265 5.47 25.52 -31.35
CA THR A 265 5.10 26.89 -31.74
C THR A 265 3.74 26.90 -32.46
N PHE A 266 3.53 25.96 -33.37
CA PHE A 266 2.25 25.77 -34.06
C PHE A 266 1.12 25.48 -33.06
N VAL A 267 1.34 24.58 -32.09
CA VAL A 267 0.34 24.25 -31.06
C VAL A 267 0.00 25.46 -30.19
N LYS A 268 1.01 26.24 -29.76
CA LYS A 268 0.79 27.47 -28.98
C LYS A 268 -0.05 28.48 -29.76
N LEU A 269 0.23 28.66 -31.05
CA LEU A 269 -0.55 29.54 -31.93
C LEU A 269 -2.01 29.07 -32.04
N ARG A 270 -2.25 27.78 -32.32
CA ARG A 270 -3.62 27.24 -32.43
C ARG A 270 -4.39 27.26 -31.11
N ALA A 271 -3.72 27.03 -29.99
CA ALA A 271 -4.31 27.18 -28.67
C ALA A 271 -4.77 28.63 -28.43
N ALA A 272 -3.92 29.62 -28.77
CA ALA A 272 -4.26 31.03 -28.64
C ALA A 272 -5.43 31.44 -29.55
N GLU A 273 -5.43 31.03 -30.82
CA GLU A 273 -6.52 31.29 -31.77
C GLU A 273 -7.86 30.67 -31.31
N GLY A 274 -7.82 29.45 -30.75
CA GLY A 274 -9.01 28.76 -30.23
C GLY A 274 -9.45 29.21 -28.84
N GLY A 275 -8.70 30.09 -28.17
CA GLY A 275 -8.97 30.48 -26.78
C GLY A 275 -8.80 29.34 -25.77
N TRP A 276 -7.95 28.35 -26.08
CA TRP A 276 -7.72 27.18 -25.23
C TRP A 276 -6.40 27.26 -24.47
N ASN A 277 -6.33 26.55 -23.34
CA ASN A 277 -5.06 26.33 -22.67
C ASN A 277 -4.17 25.40 -23.53
N PHE A 278 -2.90 25.76 -23.71
CA PHE A 278 -1.92 24.98 -24.46
C PHE A 278 -1.84 23.51 -24.00
N GLN A 279 -1.87 23.27 -22.69
CA GLN A 279 -1.77 21.93 -22.12
C GLN A 279 -3.03 21.12 -22.41
N ASP A 280 -4.21 21.73 -22.36
CA ASP A 280 -5.49 21.06 -22.64
C ASP A 280 -5.54 20.58 -24.08
N LEU A 281 -5.08 21.41 -25.02
CA LEU A 281 -4.99 21.05 -26.43
C LEU A 281 -4.05 19.87 -26.68
N ILE A 282 -2.88 19.83 -26.04
CA ILE A 282 -1.93 18.68 -26.15
C ILE A 282 -2.46 17.41 -25.48
N GLU A 283 -3.24 17.54 -24.40
CA GLU A 283 -3.82 16.41 -23.68
C GLU A 283 -5.01 15.76 -24.41
N THR A 284 -5.55 16.41 -25.46
CA THR A 284 -6.59 15.81 -26.29
C THR A 284 -6.10 14.52 -26.97
N PRO A 285 -6.94 13.46 -27.02
CA PRO A 285 -6.57 12.22 -27.70
C PRO A 285 -6.22 12.42 -29.18
N THR A 286 -7.02 13.20 -29.92
CA THR A 286 -6.83 13.32 -31.37
C THR A 286 -5.66 14.23 -31.72
N PHE A 287 -5.66 15.47 -31.22
CA PHE A 287 -4.61 16.44 -31.57
C PHE A 287 -3.28 16.09 -30.90
N GLY A 288 -3.29 15.64 -29.64
CA GLY A 288 -2.08 15.17 -28.95
C GLY A 288 -1.40 13.99 -29.66
N SER A 289 -2.17 13.04 -30.18
CA SER A 289 -1.64 11.91 -30.97
C SER A 289 -1.07 12.39 -32.31
N MET A 290 -1.76 13.31 -32.99
CA MET A 290 -1.28 13.93 -34.23
C MET A 290 0.08 14.64 -34.04
N VAL A 291 0.22 15.47 -32.99
CA VAL A 291 1.48 16.17 -32.68
C VAL A 291 2.61 15.19 -32.42
N LYS A 292 2.34 14.13 -31.65
CA LYS A 292 3.33 13.07 -31.36
C LYS A 292 3.74 12.33 -32.64
N SER A 293 2.77 11.96 -33.48
CA SER A 293 3.02 11.27 -34.75
C SER A 293 3.92 12.10 -35.67
N HIS A 294 3.54 13.35 -35.94
CA HIS A 294 4.31 14.24 -36.80
C HIS A 294 5.71 14.49 -36.24
N THR A 295 5.84 14.75 -34.94
CA THR A 295 7.15 14.94 -34.31
C THR A 295 8.02 13.67 -34.38
N ASN A 296 7.42 12.48 -34.27
CA ASN A 296 8.14 11.21 -34.38
C ASN A 296 8.61 10.91 -35.80
N SER A 297 7.85 11.35 -36.81
CA SER A 297 8.16 11.21 -38.24
C SER A 297 8.96 12.39 -38.81
N LEU A 298 9.38 13.33 -37.96
CA LEU A 298 10.12 14.54 -38.33
C LEU A 298 9.35 15.44 -39.32
N GLU A 299 8.03 15.50 -39.15
CA GLU A 299 7.13 16.33 -39.96
C GLU A 299 6.66 17.54 -39.18
N VAL A 300 6.62 18.67 -39.89
CA VAL A 300 6.08 19.93 -39.37
C VAL A 300 4.58 19.96 -39.61
N LEU A 301 3.82 20.22 -38.56
CA LEU A 301 2.37 20.36 -38.63
C LEU A 301 1.99 21.53 -39.52
N LYS A 302 1.02 21.30 -40.40
CA LYS A 302 0.45 22.29 -41.29
C LYS A 302 -0.96 22.65 -40.85
N SER A 303 -1.44 23.79 -41.32
CA SER A 303 -2.83 24.22 -41.12
C SER A 303 -3.83 23.20 -41.67
N SER A 304 -3.52 22.55 -42.79
CA SER A 304 -4.36 21.49 -43.38
C SER A 304 -4.62 20.33 -42.43
N ASP A 305 -3.58 19.88 -41.72
CA ASP A 305 -3.64 18.72 -40.82
C ASP A 305 -4.57 19.02 -39.64
N TYR A 306 -4.45 20.25 -39.13
CA TYR A 306 -5.32 20.77 -38.07
C TYR A 306 -6.79 20.90 -38.53
N GLN A 307 -7.04 21.41 -39.74
CA GLN A 307 -8.41 21.57 -40.25
C GLN A 307 -9.18 20.25 -40.35
N VAL A 308 -8.49 19.15 -40.69
CA VAL A 308 -9.12 17.82 -40.78
C VAL A 308 -9.69 17.36 -39.43
N ILE A 309 -9.05 17.72 -38.32
CA ILE A 309 -9.44 17.27 -36.98
C ILE A 309 -10.12 18.34 -36.12
N LEU A 310 -10.20 19.59 -36.59
CA LEU A 310 -10.71 20.74 -35.83
C LEU A 310 -12.07 20.47 -35.19
N ARG A 311 -12.99 19.81 -35.91
CA ARG A 311 -14.34 19.49 -35.42
C ARG A 311 -14.35 18.56 -34.19
N LYS A 312 -13.28 17.79 -33.95
CA LYS A 312 -13.17 16.85 -32.82
C LYS A 312 -12.53 17.51 -31.59
N ILE A 313 -11.69 18.52 -31.78
CA ILE A 313 -10.87 19.09 -30.70
C ILE A 313 -11.73 19.80 -29.66
N GLY A 314 -12.70 20.61 -30.09
CA GLY A 314 -13.57 21.36 -29.16
C GLY A 314 -14.26 20.46 -28.12
N PRO A 315 -15.02 19.42 -28.56
CA PRO A 315 -15.63 18.46 -27.66
C PRO A 315 -14.63 17.72 -26.75
N GLU A 316 -13.46 17.34 -27.26
CA GLU A 316 -12.41 16.67 -26.47
C GLU A 316 -11.88 17.57 -25.35
N ILE A 317 -11.68 18.87 -25.63
CA ILE A 317 -11.25 19.85 -24.62
C ILE A 317 -12.32 20.06 -23.56
N GLU A 318 -13.59 20.21 -23.97
CA GLU A 318 -14.72 20.36 -23.03
C GLU A 318 -14.82 19.15 -22.09
N GLU A 319 -14.67 17.94 -22.63
CA GLU A 319 -14.67 16.71 -21.84
C GLU A 319 -13.49 16.68 -20.86
N LEU A 320 -12.28 17.07 -21.30
CA LEU A 320 -11.10 17.13 -20.44
C LEU A 320 -11.25 18.14 -19.29
N VAL A 321 -11.76 19.34 -19.58
CA VAL A 321 -12.01 20.39 -18.59
C VAL A 321 -13.05 19.92 -17.57
N THR A 322 -14.16 19.35 -18.04
CA THR A 322 -15.21 18.77 -17.21
C THR A 322 -14.66 17.65 -16.32
N ARG A 323 -13.90 16.71 -16.89
CA ARG A 323 -13.25 15.63 -16.15
C ARG A 323 -12.27 16.15 -15.11
N ARG A 324 -11.51 17.21 -15.41
CA ARG A 324 -10.60 17.87 -14.46
C ARG A 324 -11.38 18.52 -13.32
N ALA A 325 -12.46 19.25 -13.62
CA ALA A 325 -13.34 19.85 -12.62
C ALA A 325 -13.94 18.77 -11.68
N HIS A 326 -14.44 17.66 -12.23
CA HIS A 326 -14.90 16.52 -11.44
C HIS A 326 -13.81 15.92 -10.57
N ARG A 327 -12.59 15.71 -11.11
CA ARG A 327 -11.46 15.21 -10.31
C ARG A 327 -11.10 16.16 -9.16
N MET A 328 -11.09 17.48 -9.40
CA MET A 328 -10.83 18.46 -8.35
C MET A 328 -11.94 18.46 -7.30
N LYS A 329 -13.22 18.39 -7.70
CA LYS A 329 -14.36 18.28 -6.77
C LYS A 329 -14.29 16.99 -5.94
N ALA A 330 -13.97 15.86 -6.56
CA ALA A 330 -13.81 14.57 -5.88
C ALA A 330 -12.61 14.57 -4.92
N GLN A 331 -11.48 15.14 -5.32
CA GLN A 331 -10.30 15.30 -4.45
C GLN A 331 -10.62 16.21 -3.25
N GLY A 332 -11.32 17.33 -3.47
CA GLY A 332 -11.77 18.21 -2.39
C GLY A 332 -12.71 17.48 -1.41
N TYR A 333 -13.69 16.73 -1.92
CA TYR A 333 -14.58 15.91 -1.09
C TYR A 333 -13.81 14.85 -0.28
N GLN A 334 -12.89 14.12 -0.92
CA GLN A 334 -12.07 13.10 -0.25
C GLN A 334 -11.19 13.73 0.83
N LYS A 335 -10.60 14.90 0.55
CA LYS A 335 -9.79 15.65 1.52
C LYS A 335 -10.63 16.08 2.73
N ARG A 336 -11.84 16.61 2.51
CA ARG A 336 -12.78 16.94 3.60
C ARG A 336 -13.13 15.72 4.47
N TYR A 337 -13.38 14.57 3.84
CA TYR A 337 -13.66 13.32 4.55
C TYR A 337 -12.48 12.85 5.41
N SER A 338 -11.26 13.02 4.89
CA SER A 338 -10.03 12.74 5.60
C SER A 338 -9.80 13.70 6.76
N ASP A 339 -10.05 15.00 6.57
CA ASP A 339 -9.87 16.02 7.60
C ASP A 339 -10.86 15.83 8.76
N ILE A 340 -12.14 15.53 8.46
CA ILE A 340 -13.14 15.19 9.47
C ILE A 340 -12.72 13.95 10.25
N ALA A 341 -12.23 12.91 9.56
CA ALA A 341 -11.77 11.69 10.22
C ALA A 341 -10.56 11.97 11.12
N ALA A 342 -9.60 12.77 10.66
CA ALA A 342 -8.44 13.17 11.45
C ALA A 342 -8.84 13.99 12.69
N HIS A 343 -9.76 14.94 12.52
CA HIS A 343 -10.30 15.73 13.63
C HIS A 343 -11.04 14.85 14.64
N TYR A 344 -11.87 13.92 14.18
CA TYR A 344 -12.52 12.94 15.03
C TYR A 344 -11.52 12.09 15.82
N GLN A 345 -10.45 11.59 15.18
CA GLN A 345 -9.40 10.84 15.90
C GLN A 345 -8.68 11.71 16.92
N HIS A 346 -8.40 12.98 16.60
CA HIS A 346 -7.81 13.93 17.55
C HIS A 346 -8.72 14.12 18.78
N MET A 347 -10.02 14.34 18.58
CA MET A 347 -11.00 14.41 19.67
C MET A 347 -11.06 13.12 20.48
N LYS A 348 -11.00 11.96 19.82
CA LYS A 348 -10.98 10.65 20.47
C LYS A 348 -9.73 10.44 21.32
N SER A 349 -8.56 10.89 20.85
CA SER A 349 -7.33 10.84 21.64
C SER A 349 -7.34 11.82 22.81
N ASN A 350 -7.98 12.98 22.65
CA ASN A 350 -8.12 13.99 23.72
C ASN A 350 -9.42 13.77 24.53
N HIS A 351 -9.64 12.54 24.98
CA HIS A 351 -10.87 12.15 25.68
C HIS A 351 -11.11 12.91 27.00
N GLN A 352 -10.04 13.41 27.65
CA GLN A 352 -10.13 14.14 28.92
C GLN A 352 -10.96 15.42 28.80
N ALA A 353 -10.74 16.20 27.74
CA ALA A 353 -11.48 17.44 27.49
C ALA A 353 -12.98 17.19 27.19
N LEU A 354 -13.34 16.01 26.68
CA LEU A 354 -14.74 15.64 26.44
C LEU A 354 -15.41 15.09 27.71
N SER A 355 -14.63 14.38 28.53
CA SER A 355 -15.11 13.78 29.79
C SER A 355 -15.54 14.85 30.79
N SER A 356 -14.84 15.98 30.87
CA SER A 356 -15.19 17.11 31.76
C SER A 356 -16.58 17.69 31.45
N HIS A 357 -17.03 17.59 30.20
CA HIS A 357 -18.34 18.06 29.75
C HIS A 357 -19.39 16.95 29.62
N ASN A 358 -19.10 15.73 30.08
CA ASN A 358 -19.99 14.58 29.96
C ASN A 358 -20.39 14.27 28.50
N ILE A 359 -19.50 14.56 27.55
CA ILE A 359 -19.72 14.34 26.12
C ILE A 359 -19.12 12.99 25.73
N VAL A 360 -19.92 12.15 25.07
CA VAL A 360 -19.46 10.87 24.52
C VAL A 360 -19.43 10.99 22.99
N LEU A 361 -18.30 10.63 22.39
CA LEU A 361 -18.17 10.62 20.94
C LEU A 361 -19.00 9.49 20.33
N PRO A 362 -19.86 9.76 19.33
CA PRO A 362 -20.51 8.73 18.54
C PRO A 362 -19.51 7.98 17.65
N SER A 363 -19.94 6.95 16.92
CA SER A 363 -19.13 6.37 15.84
C SER A 363 -18.75 7.42 14.78
N LEU A 364 -17.70 7.17 13.98
CA LEU A 364 -17.29 8.13 12.93
C LEU A 364 -18.40 8.34 11.87
N SER A 365 -19.19 7.30 11.57
CA SER A 365 -20.32 7.39 10.65
C SER A 365 -21.41 8.32 11.18
N GLU A 366 -21.76 8.23 12.45
CA GLU A 366 -22.73 9.12 13.10
C GLU A 366 -22.17 10.52 13.34
N PHE A 367 -20.90 10.64 13.70
CA PHE A 367 -20.21 11.93 13.81
C PHE A 367 -20.30 12.73 12.50
N ARG A 368 -20.19 12.05 11.36
CA ARG A 368 -20.33 12.65 10.03
C ARG A 368 -21.75 13.12 9.69
N ARG A 369 -22.76 12.70 10.46
CA ARG A 369 -24.18 13.06 10.30
C ARG A 369 -24.60 14.22 11.19
N LEU A 370 -23.72 14.67 12.09
CA LEU A 370 -23.99 15.86 12.90
C LEU A 370 -24.27 17.05 11.98
N PRO A 371 -25.29 17.88 12.25
CA PRO A 371 -25.70 18.98 11.39
C PRO A 371 -24.54 19.87 10.94
N ILE A 372 -23.68 20.32 11.87
CA ILE A 372 -22.53 21.15 11.51
C ILE A 372 -21.53 20.43 10.59
N ILE A 373 -21.33 19.13 10.79
CA ILE A 373 -20.40 18.34 9.97
C ILE A 373 -20.97 18.11 8.56
N VAL A 374 -22.28 17.92 8.42
CA VAL A 374 -22.95 17.82 7.10
C VAL A 374 -22.81 19.13 6.32
N ILE A 375 -23.00 20.27 6.97
CA ILE A 375 -22.81 21.60 6.36
C ILE A 375 -21.36 21.74 5.86
N LEU A 376 -20.37 21.37 6.68
CA LEU A 376 -18.95 21.41 6.29
C LEU A 376 -18.60 20.45 5.15
N GLN A 377 -19.26 19.29 5.06
CA GLN A 377 -19.07 18.34 3.96
C GLN A 377 -19.60 18.87 2.63
N GLN A 378 -20.76 19.55 2.66
CA GLN A 378 -21.47 20.05 1.49
C GLN A 378 -20.92 21.38 0.95
N LYS A 379 -20.06 22.07 1.71
CA LYS A 379 -19.45 23.33 1.28
C LYS A 379 -18.72 23.16 -0.07
N GLU A 380 -19.26 23.79 -1.10
CA GLU A 380 -18.83 23.58 -2.49
C GLU A 380 -17.47 24.19 -2.83
N LYS A 381 -16.91 25.03 -1.94
CA LYS A 381 -15.65 25.72 -2.22
C LYS A 381 -14.57 24.67 -2.54
N PRO A 382 -13.96 24.73 -3.73
CA PRO A 382 -12.87 23.84 -4.13
C PRO A 382 -11.58 24.33 -3.44
N ASN A 383 -11.62 24.48 -2.11
CA ASN A 383 -10.46 24.91 -1.38
C ASN A 383 -9.52 23.71 -1.27
N ARG A 384 -8.33 23.82 -1.88
CA ARG A 384 -7.28 22.79 -1.80
C ARG A 384 -6.82 22.55 -0.35
N GLU A 385 -7.02 23.55 0.50
CA GLU A 385 -6.56 23.57 1.90
C GLU A 385 -7.37 22.66 2.83
N GLY A 386 -8.48 22.08 2.35
CA GLY A 386 -9.35 21.22 3.16
C GLY A 386 -10.21 22.01 4.15
N ILE A 387 -10.68 21.36 5.22
CA ILE A 387 -11.53 21.99 6.28
C ILE A 387 -10.92 21.87 7.67
N ALA A 388 -9.65 21.46 7.76
CA ALA A 388 -8.97 21.26 9.03
C ALA A 388 -8.82 22.55 9.85
N SER A 389 -8.63 23.70 9.21
CA SER A 389 -8.58 25.02 9.86
C SER A 389 -9.97 25.47 10.33
N GLU A 390 -11.00 25.30 9.49
CA GLU A 390 -12.39 25.61 9.83
C GLU A 390 -12.86 24.81 11.06
N LEU A 391 -12.52 23.52 11.14
CA LEU A 391 -12.84 22.67 12.30
C LEU A 391 -12.13 23.11 13.60
N ARG A 392 -11.11 23.97 13.52
CA ARG A 392 -10.42 24.56 14.69
C ARG A 392 -10.95 25.94 15.04
N GLU A 393 -11.78 26.54 14.18
CA GLU A 393 -12.39 27.83 14.45
C GLU A 393 -13.31 27.71 15.67
N ARG A 394 -13.24 28.67 16.57
CA ARG A 394 -13.94 28.63 17.87
C ARG A 394 -15.45 28.53 17.70
N SER A 395 -16.01 29.28 16.74
CA SER A 395 -17.44 29.26 16.38
C SER A 395 -17.91 27.86 15.96
N ILE A 396 -17.18 27.20 15.07
CA ILE A 396 -17.48 25.85 14.57
C ILE A 396 -17.28 24.82 15.68
N ALA A 397 -16.22 24.94 16.47
CA ALA A 397 -15.96 24.05 17.61
C ALA A 397 -17.07 24.14 18.68
N ASP A 398 -17.62 25.33 18.92
CA ASP A 398 -18.71 25.55 19.86
C ASP A 398 -20.03 24.95 19.34
N LEU A 399 -20.35 25.14 18.04
CA LEU A 399 -21.50 24.49 17.39
C LEU A 399 -21.38 22.96 17.41
N LEU A 400 -20.19 22.43 17.11
CA LEU A 400 -19.92 21.00 17.18
C LEU A 400 -20.08 20.45 18.60
N ARG A 401 -19.63 21.19 19.62
CA ARG A 401 -19.81 20.81 21.02
C ARG A 401 -21.30 20.75 21.37
N HIS A 402 -22.09 21.73 20.94
CA HIS A 402 -23.53 21.75 21.15
C HIS A 402 -24.24 20.56 20.46
N ASP A 403 -23.91 20.29 19.20
CA ASP A 403 -24.45 19.14 18.45
C ASP A 403 -24.10 17.81 19.14
N LEU A 404 -22.88 17.66 19.64
CA LEU A 404 -22.45 16.47 20.39
C LEU A 404 -23.14 16.33 21.74
N GLN A 405 -23.37 17.43 22.47
CA GLN A 405 -24.10 17.43 23.73
C GLN A 405 -25.55 17.00 23.51
N LYS A 406 -26.22 17.57 22.50
CA LYS A 406 -27.59 17.21 22.11
C LYS A 406 -27.67 15.74 21.70
N TRP A 407 -26.73 15.28 20.87
CA TRP A 407 -26.65 13.88 20.47
C TRP A 407 -26.44 12.95 21.67
N THR A 408 -25.51 13.29 22.57
CA THR A 408 -25.23 12.50 23.78
C THR A 408 -26.45 12.43 24.70
N ALA A 409 -27.15 13.55 24.92
CA ALA A 409 -28.37 13.58 25.73
C ALA A 409 -29.48 12.68 25.15
N ASN A 410 -29.67 12.72 23.83
CA ASN A 410 -30.61 11.84 23.14
C ASN A 410 -30.22 10.36 23.27
N ALA A 411 -28.93 10.04 23.09
CA ALA A 411 -28.41 8.69 23.25
C ALA A 411 -28.58 8.17 24.69
N LYS A 412 -28.35 9.03 25.71
CA LYS A 412 -28.57 8.70 27.11
C LYS A 412 -30.02 8.37 27.40
N SER A 413 -30.94 9.23 26.97
CA SER A 413 -32.38 8.99 27.15
C SER A 413 -32.83 7.70 26.48
N ALA A 414 -32.39 7.46 25.24
CA ALA A 414 -32.74 6.27 24.48
C ALA A 414 -32.17 4.97 25.10
N LEU A 415 -30.90 4.97 25.56
CA LEU A 415 -30.31 3.81 26.22
C LEU A 415 -30.80 3.63 27.67
N ALA A 416 -31.24 4.68 28.36
CA ALA A 416 -31.92 4.54 29.65
C ALA A 416 -33.25 3.80 29.49
N LYS A 417 -34.00 4.07 28.42
CA LYS A 417 -35.20 3.30 28.08
C LYS A 417 -34.87 1.82 27.87
N VAL A 418 -33.77 1.48 27.22
CA VAL A 418 -33.29 0.09 27.05
C VAL A 418 -33.02 -0.59 28.40
N LEU A 419 -32.49 0.16 29.37
CA LEU A 419 -32.26 -0.33 30.75
C LEU A 419 -33.52 -0.32 31.64
N GLY A 420 -34.71 -0.02 31.11
CA GLY A 420 -35.96 0.02 31.90
C GLY A 420 -36.25 1.35 32.60
N HIS A 421 -35.60 2.44 32.19
CA HIS A 421 -35.77 3.79 32.76
C HIS A 421 -36.23 4.83 31.70
N PRO A 422 -37.44 4.68 31.09
CA PRO A 422 -37.89 5.51 29.96
C PRO A 422 -38.06 7.00 30.25
N ASN A 423 -38.32 7.37 31.52
CA ASN A 423 -38.59 8.74 31.94
C ASN A 423 -37.63 9.18 33.05
N TRP A 424 -36.36 8.80 32.95
CA TRP A 424 -35.38 9.17 33.96
C TRP A 424 -35.23 10.69 34.07
N ASN A 425 -35.66 11.24 35.21
CA ASN A 425 -35.47 12.63 35.58
C ASN A 425 -35.16 12.67 37.08
N ASN A 426 -33.88 12.87 37.42
CA ASN A 426 -33.46 12.98 38.81
C ASN A 426 -32.86 14.38 39.03
N PRO A 427 -33.40 15.18 39.96
CA PRO A 427 -32.89 16.52 40.22
C PRO A 427 -31.54 16.52 40.94
N SER A 428 -31.14 15.40 41.56
CA SER A 428 -29.89 15.30 42.29
C SER A 428 -28.71 15.08 41.35
N SER A 429 -27.76 16.03 41.35
CA SER A 429 -26.48 15.88 40.66
C SER A 429 -25.58 14.79 41.24
N LYS A 430 -25.88 14.32 42.46
CA LYS A 430 -25.16 13.23 43.13
C LYS A 430 -25.60 11.85 42.63
N VAL A 431 -26.79 11.74 42.04
CA VAL A 431 -27.30 10.48 41.49
C VAL A 431 -26.93 10.40 40.01
N LEU A 432 -26.25 9.33 39.65
CA LEU A 432 -25.83 9.04 38.30
C LEU A 432 -27.02 8.64 37.43
N HIS A 433 -26.98 9.15 36.20
CA HIS A 433 -27.87 8.71 35.15
C HIS A 433 -27.72 7.18 34.95
N PRO A 434 -28.81 6.41 34.71
CA PRO A 434 -28.77 4.95 34.61
C PRO A 434 -27.67 4.42 33.69
N VAL A 435 -27.49 5.04 32.53
CA VAL A 435 -26.46 4.66 31.55
C VAL A 435 -25.03 5.00 31.96
N ASP A 436 -24.83 5.91 32.93
CA ASP A 436 -23.52 6.30 33.45
C ASP A 436 -23.09 5.41 34.65
N ARG A 437 -23.97 4.50 35.10
CA ARG A 437 -23.69 3.57 36.20
C ARG A 437 -22.74 2.48 35.72
N LEU A 438 -21.90 1.96 36.62
CA LEU A 438 -21.00 0.85 36.33
C LEU A 438 -21.73 -0.41 35.84
N THR A 439 -22.95 -0.62 36.34
CA THR A 439 -23.83 -1.72 35.96
C THR A 439 -24.42 -1.58 34.56
N ALA A 440 -24.40 -0.39 33.93
CA ALA A 440 -24.98 -0.19 32.61
C ALA A 440 -24.17 -0.90 31.50
N ARG A 441 -24.59 -2.12 31.15
CA ARG A 441 -23.95 -2.98 30.16
C ARG A 441 -24.92 -3.34 29.03
N PHE A 442 -24.41 -3.31 27.81
CA PHE A 442 -25.19 -3.47 26.59
C PHE A 442 -24.60 -4.55 25.68
N LEU A 443 -25.48 -5.32 25.05
CA LEU A 443 -25.16 -6.22 23.94
C LEU A 443 -25.80 -5.71 22.66
N CYS A 444 -25.06 -5.74 21.56
CA CYS A 444 -25.61 -5.40 20.24
C CYS A 444 -26.38 -6.59 19.68
N THR A 445 -27.69 -6.44 19.49
CA THR A 445 -28.59 -7.50 18.97
C THR A 445 -28.28 -7.90 17.54
N ARG A 446 -27.57 -7.05 16.78
CA ARG A 446 -27.31 -7.25 15.36
C ARG A 446 -26.06 -8.06 15.06
N CYS A 447 -24.98 -7.81 15.79
CA CYS A 447 -23.69 -8.44 15.52
C CYS A 447 -23.12 -9.23 16.70
N ASN A 448 -23.65 -9.03 17.91
CA ASN A 448 -23.13 -9.58 19.16
C ASN A 448 -21.60 -9.40 19.33
N HIS A 449 -21.03 -8.42 18.65
CA HIS A 449 -19.59 -8.19 18.57
C HIS A 449 -19.23 -6.93 19.35
N VAL A 450 -18.14 -7.00 20.10
CA VAL A 450 -17.62 -5.88 20.89
C VAL A 450 -16.24 -5.47 20.38
N SER A 451 -15.88 -4.20 20.52
CA SER A 451 -14.55 -3.75 20.09
C SER A 451 -13.46 -4.38 20.98
N ARG A 452 -12.19 -4.38 20.53
CA ARG A 452 -11.08 -4.98 21.29
C ARG A 452 -10.98 -4.48 22.74
N LYS A 453 -11.33 -3.21 22.99
CA LYS A 453 -11.36 -2.61 24.34
C LYS A 453 -12.31 -3.35 25.29
N TYR A 454 -13.42 -3.87 24.75
CA TYR A 454 -14.50 -4.51 25.49
C TYR A 454 -14.48 -6.05 25.36
N ALA A 455 -13.44 -6.61 24.74
CA ALA A 455 -13.37 -8.05 24.51
C ALA A 455 -13.29 -8.86 25.83
N SER A 456 -12.69 -8.29 26.88
CA SER A 456 -12.66 -8.87 28.23
C SER A 456 -14.04 -8.96 28.84
N ASP A 457 -14.84 -7.90 28.71
CA ASP A 457 -16.16 -7.79 29.32
C ASP A 457 -17.20 -8.54 28.49
N GLY A 458 -16.94 -8.67 27.18
CA GLY A 458 -17.90 -9.18 26.20
C GLY A 458 -19.15 -8.31 26.04
N SER A 459 -19.20 -7.13 26.66
CA SER A 459 -20.32 -6.18 26.59
C SER A 459 -19.81 -4.75 26.57
N LEU A 460 -20.67 -3.86 26.10
CA LEU A 460 -20.36 -2.45 25.92
C LEU A 460 -20.86 -1.67 27.13
N ASP A 461 -20.06 -0.72 27.61
CA ASP A 461 -20.57 0.37 28.45
C ASP A 461 -21.29 1.42 27.58
N PHE A 462 -21.80 2.50 28.18
CA PHE A 462 -22.46 3.57 27.42
C PHE A 462 -21.59 4.17 26.31
N ALA A 463 -20.30 4.43 26.59
CA ALA A 463 -19.36 4.96 25.61
C ALA A 463 -19.10 3.97 24.47
N GLY A 464 -19.00 2.68 24.80
CA GLY A 464 -18.84 1.58 23.87
C GLY A 464 -20.05 1.41 22.96
N ALA A 465 -21.26 1.54 23.51
CA ALA A 465 -22.51 1.48 22.75
C ALA A 465 -22.64 2.68 21.79
N CYS A 466 -22.28 3.89 22.24
CA CYS A 466 -22.28 5.09 21.39
C CYS A 466 -21.25 5.02 20.24
N GLN A 467 -20.07 4.44 20.50
CA GLN A 467 -19.01 4.27 19.49
C GLN A 467 -19.17 3.01 18.63
N HIS A 468 -20.16 2.17 18.95
CA HIS A 468 -20.34 0.90 18.27
C HIS A 468 -20.81 1.12 16.83
N GLU A 469 -20.07 0.53 15.89
CA GLU A 469 -20.44 0.48 14.48
C GLU A 469 -20.58 -0.99 14.08
N CYS A 470 -21.82 -1.39 13.79
CA CYS A 470 -22.12 -2.75 13.34
C CYS A 470 -21.42 -3.02 12.01
N LEU A 471 -20.50 -3.99 11.97
CA LEU A 471 -19.86 -4.41 10.72
C LEU A 471 -20.79 -5.20 9.78
N GLY A 472 -22.01 -5.52 10.24
CA GLY A 472 -22.99 -6.33 9.53
C GLY A 472 -22.50 -7.78 9.26
N PRO A 473 -23.42 -8.74 9.05
CA PRO A 473 -23.02 -10.07 8.56
C PRO A 473 -22.51 -10.00 7.11
N THR A 474 -22.92 -8.98 6.35
CA THR A 474 -22.53 -8.80 4.94
C THR A 474 -21.86 -7.43 4.74
N LYS A 475 -20.68 -7.42 4.09
CA LYS A 475 -19.89 -6.21 3.75
C LYS A 475 -20.64 -5.13 2.93
N LYS A 476 -21.89 -5.38 2.53
CA LYS A 476 -22.68 -4.52 1.63
C LYS A 476 -23.57 -3.50 2.34
N SER A 477 -23.83 -3.60 3.64
CA SER A 477 -24.70 -2.63 4.34
C SER A 477 -23.91 -1.41 4.84
N LYS A 478 -23.48 -0.53 3.93
CA LYS A 478 -22.56 0.59 4.22
C LYS A 478 -23.18 1.80 4.92
N THR A 479 -24.48 1.81 5.20
CA THR A 479 -25.17 3.02 5.71
C THR A 479 -26.20 2.67 6.77
N HIS A 480 -25.75 2.12 7.90
CA HIS A 480 -26.64 1.98 9.05
C HIS A 480 -26.65 3.24 9.91
N VAL A 481 -27.85 3.61 10.36
CA VAL A 481 -28.06 4.62 11.39
C VAL A 481 -27.94 3.95 12.74
N TRP A 482 -27.18 4.56 13.65
CA TRP A 482 -27.13 4.14 15.05
C TRP A 482 -28.52 4.31 15.68
N SER A 483 -28.99 3.28 16.40
CA SER A 483 -30.23 3.36 17.19
C SER A 483 -30.05 2.58 18.48
N ALA A 484 -30.63 3.08 19.57
CA ALA A 484 -30.65 2.39 20.86
C ALA A 484 -31.38 1.04 20.79
N ASP A 485 -32.34 0.87 19.89
CA ASP A 485 -33.08 -0.39 19.68
C ASP A 485 -32.19 -1.55 19.19
N GLN A 486 -30.97 -1.24 18.75
CA GLN A 486 -29.97 -2.23 18.36
C GLN A 486 -29.25 -2.83 19.58
N PHE A 487 -29.60 -2.41 20.79
CA PHE A 487 -28.98 -2.85 22.03
C PHE A 487 -30.01 -3.44 22.98
N VAL A 488 -29.56 -4.43 23.76
CA VAL A 488 -30.29 -5.00 24.88
C VAL A 488 -29.42 -4.99 26.14
N PRO A 489 -29.99 -4.98 27.35
CA PRO A 489 -29.23 -5.09 28.58
C PRO A 489 -28.45 -6.42 28.65
N ASP A 490 -27.17 -6.36 29.03
CA ASP A 490 -26.39 -7.55 29.39
C ASP A 490 -26.75 -7.97 30.82
N GLN A 491 -27.89 -8.65 30.98
CA GLN A 491 -28.45 -8.96 32.31
C GLN A 491 -27.43 -9.67 33.22
N LYS A 492 -26.69 -10.65 32.69
CA LYS A 492 -25.64 -11.37 33.42
C LYS A 492 -24.53 -10.44 33.91
N GLY A 493 -24.10 -9.50 33.05
CA GLY A 493 -23.13 -8.47 33.39
C GLY A 493 -23.65 -7.46 34.42
N ILE A 494 -24.92 -7.06 34.31
CA ILE A 494 -25.59 -6.17 35.27
C ILE A 494 -25.69 -6.81 36.65
N ASP A 495 -26.17 -8.05 36.72
CA ASP A 495 -26.39 -8.79 37.97
C ASP A 495 -25.08 -9.01 38.73
N VAL A 496 -24.03 -9.44 38.02
CA VAL A 496 -22.74 -9.71 38.65
C VAL A 496 -22.09 -8.42 39.17
N LEU A 497 -22.17 -7.31 38.43
CA LEU A 497 -21.64 -6.02 38.88
C LEU A 497 -22.44 -5.48 40.07
N THR A 498 -23.75 -5.73 40.12
CA THR A 498 -24.60 -5.36 41.25
C THR A 498 -24.18 -6.12 42.51
N LYS A 499 -23.93 -7.44 42.41
CA LYS A 499 -23.38 -8.25 43.51
C LYS A 499 -22.00 -7.75 43.96
N VAL A 500 -21.12 -7.41 43.02
CA VAL A 500 -19.79 -6.88 43.33
C VAL A 500 -19.87 -5.57 44.09
N LEU A 501 -20.69 -4.62 43.63
CA LEU A 501 -20.87 -3.33 44.29
C LEU A 501 -21.45 -3.49 45.70
N ALA A 502 -22.40 -4.42 45.89
CA ALA A 502 -22.94 -4.76 47.21
C ALA A 502 -21.86 -5.32 48.15
N MET A 503 -21.02 -6.26 47.69
CA MET A 503 -19.91 -6.81 48.50
C MET A 503 -18.86 -5.76 48.86
N MET A 504 -18.65 -4.77 47.99
CA MET A 504 -17.72 -3.66 48.26
C MET A 504 -18.36 -2.53 49.08
N ASN A 505 -19.65 -2.64 49.43
CA ASN A 505 -20.43 -1.58 50.06
C ASN A 505 -20.37 -0.25 49.29
N VAL A 506 -20.46 -0.32 47.95
CA VAL A 506 -20.41 0.83 47.03
C VAL A 506 -21.78 1.04 46.40
N ASP A 507 -22.33 2.25 46.53
CA ASP A 507 -23.60 2.60 45.91
C ASP A 507 -23.44 2.78 44.38
N ALA A 508 -24.13 1.92 43.62
CA ALA A 508 -24.18 1.95 42.16
C ALA A 508 -24.73 3.27 41.61
N GLU A 509 -25.58 3.96 42.37
CA GLU A 509 -26.20 5.21 41.96
C GLU A 509 -25.28 6.41 42.10
N ARG A 510 -24.17 6.32 42.84
CA ARG A 510 -23.28 7.46 43.12
C ARG A 510 -21.88 7.31 42.52
N THR A 511 -21.54 6.12 42.04
CA THR A 511 -20.16 5.77 41.72
C THR A 511 -19.94 5.60 40.21
N LYS A 512 -19.22 6.54 39.58
CA LYS A 512 -18.93 6.54 38.12
C LYS A 512 -17.80 5.59 37.74
N SER A 513 -16.90 5.35 38.68
CA SER A 513 -15.72 4.52 38.51
C SER A 513 -15.41 3.87 39.83
N PHE A 514 -14.92 2.63 39.78
CA PHE A 514 -14.37 2.01 40.97
C PHE A 514 -13.25 2.88 41.55
N PRO A 515 -13.16 3.02 42.88
CA PRO A 515 -12.11 3.83 43.51
C PRO A 515 -10.73 3.33 43.07
N LYS A 516 -9.93 4.19 42.43
CA LYS A 516 -8.57 3.84 42.00
C LYS A 516 -7.58 3.77 43.17
N ASP A 517 -7.90 4.48 44.26
CA ASP A 517 -7.02 4.68 45.41
C ASP A 517 -7.33 3.75 46.59
N THR A 518 -8.30 2.85 46.46
CA THR A 518 -8.42 1.80 47.46
C THR A 518 -7.26 0.84 47.26
N ALA A 519 -6.43 0.63 48.29
CA ALA A 519 -5.43 -0.45 48.44
C ALA A 519 -6.01 -1.88 48.29
N LEU A 520 -7.25 -1.95 47.84
CA LEU A 520 -8.06 -3.08 47.47
C LEU A 520 -7.89 -3.30 45.96
N SER A 521 -6.77 -3.89 45.55
CA SER A 521 -6.76 -4.76 44.38
C SER A 521 -7.66 -5.96 44.67
N ASN A 522 -8.97 -5.71 44.72
CA ASN A 522 -9.94 -6.72 45.10
C ASN A 522 -9.97 -7.79 44.02
N TYR A 523 -9.59 -8.99 44.43
CA TYR A 523 -9.81 -10.18 43.63
C TYR A 523 -11.15 -10.76 44.00
N PHE A 524 -11.77 -11.36 43.00
CA PHE A 524 -13.04 -12.02 43.14
C PHE A 524 -12.85 -13.48 42.80
N GLN A 525 -13.25 -14.34 43.73
CA GLN A 525 -13.31 -15.78 43.51
C GLN A 525 -14.69 -16.14 42.98
N CYS A 526 -14.74 -16.74 41.80
CA CYS A 526 -15.93 -17.39 41.28
C CYS A 526 -16.15 -18.72 42.01
N LYS A 527 -17.28 -18.85 42.71
CA LYS A 527 -17.71 -20.08 43.38
C LYS A 527 -18.56 -20.98 42.48
N SER A 528 -19.10 -20.44 41.38
CA SER A 528 -19.89 -21.21 40.42
C SER A 528 -19.07 -22.10 39.48
N CYS A 529 -17.75 -21.86 39.38
CA CYS A 529 -16.86 -22.74 38.62
C CYS A 529 -16.52 -23.99 39.45
N ALA A 530 -16.42 -25.14 38.78
CA ALA A 530 -15.97 -26.39 39.41
C ALA A 530 -14.57 -26.27 40.05
N VAL A 531 -13.73 -25.41 39.48
CA VAL A 531 -12.44 -25.00 40.03
C VAL A 531 -12.53 -23.53 40.42
N PRO A 532 -12.10 -23.13 41.63
CA PRO A 532 -12.02 -21.73 42.02
C PRO A 532 -11.24 -20.89 41.01
N VAL A 533 -11.93 -19.96 40.34
CA VAL A 533 -11.29 -19.01 39.42
C VAL A 533 -11.20 -17.65 40.09
N ILE A 534 -9.99 -17.11 40.16
CA ILE A 534 -9.72 -15.80 40.74
C ILE A 534 -9.49 -14.80 39.61
N MET A 535 -10.21 -13.69 39.67
CA MET A 535 -10.20 -12.67 38.61
C MET A 535 -10.27 -11.26 39.19
N ASP A 536 -9.90 -10.28 38.38
CA ASP A 536 -10.08 -8.87 38.68
C ASP A 536 -11.45 -8.41 38.19
N LEU A 537 -11.78 -7.19 38.59
CA LEU A 537 -13.03 -6.54 38.26
C LEU A 537 -13.28 -6.38 36.75
N ASN A 538 -12.21 -6.22 35.97
CA ASN A 538 -12.30 -6.04 34.52
C ASN A 538 -12.70 -7.34 33.79
N ARG A 539 -12.64 -8.48 34.47
CA ARG A 539 -12.92 -9.80 33.89
C ARG A 539 -14.24 -10.40 34.33
N ILE A 540 -14.76 -9.97 35.47
CA ILE A 540 -16.00 -10.51 36.06
C ILE A 540 -17.16 -10.51 35.07
N VAL A 541 -17.33 -9.42 34.32
CA VAL A 541 -18.46 -9.29 33.37
C VAL A 541 -18.38 -10.32 32.25
N GLY A 542 -17.19 -10.51 31.66
CA GLY A 542 -16.99 -11.52 30.62
C GLY A 542 -17.08 -12.95 31.17
N HIS A 543 -16.58 -13.15 32.38
CA HIS A 543 -16.62 -14.44 33.05
C HIS A 543 -18.05 -14.85 33.42
N ALA A 544 -18.88 -13.92 33.89
CA ALA A 544 -20.27 -14.17 34.28
C ALA A 544 -21.12 -14.77 33.15
N LYS A 545 -20.72 -14.57 31.89
CA LYS A 545 -21.41 -15.13 30.70
C LYS A 545 -21.35 -16.64 30.63
N ARG A 546 -20.44 -17.27 31.37
CA ARG A 546 -20.30 -18.72 31.48
C ARG A 546 -21.33 -19.34 32.42
N HIS A 547 -21.97 -18.53 33.24
CA HIS A 547 -22.88 -18.95 34.29
C HIS A 547 -24.28 -18.43 34.01
N GLU A 548 -25.30 -19.13 34.49
CA GLU A 548 -26.65 -18.56 34.54
C GLU A 548 -26.79 -17.63 35.74
N SER A 549 -26.30 -18.09 36.90
CA SER A 549 -26.24 -17.32 38.14
C SER A 549 -24.85 -17.42 38.76
N MET A 550 -24.01 -16.41 38.57
CA MET A 550 -22.65 -16.40 39.12
C MET A 550 -22.65 -16.05 40.61
N GLU A 551 -21.96 -16.84 41.40
CA GLU A 551 -21.66 -16.63 42.82
C GLU A 551 -20.21 -16.18 42.99
N LEU A 552 -20.03 -15.18 43.85
CA LEU A 552 -18.76 -14.52 44.07
C LEU A 552 -18.42 -14.46 45.55
N ALA A 553 -17.12 -14.51 45.85
CA ALA A 553 -16.57 -14.10 47.12
C ALA A 553 -15.46 -13.07 46.90
N LEU A 554 -15.40 -12.09 47.81
CA LEU A 554 -14.32 -11.12 47.88
C LEU A 554 -13.09 -11.79 48.51
N VAL A 555 -11.94 -11.63 47.88
CA VAL A 555 -10.68 -12.24 48.32
C VAL A 555 -9.60 -11.15 48.40
N THR A 556 -8.84 -11.17 49.49
CA THR A 556 -7.71 -10.25 49.68
C THR A 556 -6.59 -10.55 48.68
N GLN A 557 -5.73 -9.57 48.38
CA GLN A 557 -4.56 -9.79 47.52
C GLN A 557 -3.68 -10.94 48.02
N THR A 558 -3.51 -11.05 49.34
CA THR A 558 -2.71 -12.10 49.99
C THR A 558 -3.30 -13.49 49.77
N GLU A 559 -4.62 -13.64 49.97
CA GLU A 559 -5.32 -14.90 49.69
C GLU A 559 -5.31 -15.22 48.20
N ALA A 560 -5.53 -14.22 47.35
CA ALA A 560 -5.50 -14.39 45.90
C ALA A 560 -4.12 -14.87 45.43
N ASN A 561 -3.04 -14.32 45.97
CA ASN A 561 -1.67 -14.76 45.68
C ASN A 561 -1.37 -16.17 46.22
N ALA A 562 -1.92 -16.52 47.39
CA ALA A 562 -1.78 -17.87 47.94
C ALA A 562 -2.49 -18.92 47.07
N MET A 563 -3.65 -18.57 46.50
CA MET A 563 -4.42 -19.45 45.62
C MET A 563 -3.88 -19.45 44.17
N LEU A 564 -3.32 -18.33 43.69
CA LEU A 564 -2.73 -18.23 42.35
C LEU A 564 -1.22 -18.53 42.39
N THR A 565 -0.85 -19.82 42.28
CA THR A 565 0.56 -20.22 42.12
C THR A 565 1.25 -19.51 40.96
N HIS A 566 0.48 -19.15 39.93
CA HIS A 566 0.92 -18.34 38.80
C HIS A 566 -0.06 -17.17 38.64
N PRO A 567 0.31 -15.92 38.89
CA PRO A 567 -0.55 -14.76 38.60
C PRO A 567 -0.90 -14.72 37.10
N TYR A 568 -2.14 -14.36 36.76
CA TYR A 568 -2.46 -14.09 35.36
C TYR A 568 -2.00 -12.68 35.00
N ALA A 569 -1.65 -12.46 33.73
CA ALA A 569 -1.22 -11.16 33.23
C ALA A 569 -2.39 -10.51 32.45
N PRO A 570 -2.93 -9.37 32.91
CA PRO A 570 -4.03 -8.69 32.24
C PRO A 570 -3.70 -8.35 30.78
N GLY A 571 -4.63 -8.63 29.89
CA GLY A 571 -4.54 -8.36 28.45
C GLY A 571 -3.86 -9.46 27.63
N THR A 572 -3.40 -10.55 28.24
CA THR A 572 -2.65 -11.61 27.54
C THR A 572 -3.49 -12.30 26.46
N TYR A 573 -4.74 -12.62 26.74
CA TYR A 573 -5.71 -13.20 25.81
C TYR A 573 -5.93 -12.27 24.61
N ALA A 574 -6.13 -10.98 24.87
CA ALA A 574 -6.34 -9.98 23.81
C ALA A 574 -5.08 -9.82 22.93
N LEU A 575 -3.90 -9.96 23.54
CA LEU A 575 -2.62 -9.94 22.84
C LEU A 575 -2.46 -11.20 21.94
N LEU A 576 -2.72 -12.39 22.49
CA LEU A 576 -2.58 -13.68 21.79
C LEU A 576 -3.62 -13.91 20.68
N THR A 577 -4.81 -13.33 20.82
CA THR A 577 -5.81 -13.29 19.74
C THR A 577 -5.52 -12.21 18.68
N GLY A 578 -4.50 -11.38 18.90
CA GLY A 578 -4.03 -10.37 17.96
C GLY A 578 -3.37 -10.96 16.70
N ARG A 579 -3.33 -10.18 15.61
CA ARG A 579 -2.78 -10.60 14.30
C ARG A 579 -1.30 -10.23 14.07
N THR A 580 -0.53 -9.92 15.11
CA THR A 580 0.88 -9.54 14.94
C THR A 580 1.76 -10.78 14.66
N ASN A 581 2.82 -10.62 13.88
CA ASN A 581 3.71 -11.74 13.52
C ASN A 581 4.44 -12.32 14.74
N GLU A 582 4.80 -11.47 15.70
CA GLU A 582 5.39 -11.89 16.98
C GLU A 582 4.43 -12.79 17.77
N MET A 583 3.13 -12.46 17.77
CA MET A 583 2.13 -13.26 18.46
C MET A 583 1.86 -14.59 17.77
N LYS A 584 1.93 -14.65 16.43
CA LYS A 584 1.86 -15.94 15.71
C LYS A 584 2.99 -16.89 16.15
N LYS A 585 4.22 -16.36 16.32
CA LYS A 585 5.35 -17.14 16.84
C LYS A 585 5.10 -17.59 18.28
N ALA A 586 4.66 -16.69 19.16
CA ALA A 586 4.35 -17.03 20.54
C ALA A 586 3.24 -18.10 20.65
N CYS A 587 2.20 -18.00 19.82
CA CYS A 587 1.07 -18.95 19.79
C CYS A 587 1.48 -20.37 19.35
N ALA A 588 2.52 -20.50 18.52
CA ALA A 588 3.03 -21.79 18.06
C ALA A 588 3.87 -22.52 19.14
N THR A 589 4.39 -21.80 20.14
CA THR A 589 5.17 -22.42 21.21
C THR A 589 4.26 -23.23 22.15
N ARG A 590 4.67 -24.46 22.49
CA ARG A 590 4.02 -25.29 23.53
C ARG A 590 4.43 -24.78 24.92
N SER A 591 3.89 -23.63 25.31
CA SER A 591 4.23 -22.98 26.59
C SER A 591 2.99 -22.60 27.41
N PHE A 592 1.79 -23.01 26.99
CA PHE A 592 0.55 -22.65 27.67
C PHE A 592 0.02 -23.81 28.50
N VAL A 593 -0.48 -23.49 29.70
CA VAL A 593 -1.09 -24.45 30.62
C VAL A 593 -2.51 -24.01 30.96
N CYS A 594 -3.44 -24.97 30.95
CA CYS A 594 -4.83 -24.78 31.37
C CYS A 594 -4.91 -24.77 32.91
N ARG A 595 -5.42 -23.68 33.50
CA ARG A 595 -5.56 -23.56 34.97
C ARG A 595 -6.58 -24.54 35.53
N HIS A 596 -7.64 -24.82 34.78
CA HIS A 596 -8.71 -25.74 35.19
C HIS A 596 -8.19 -27.18 35.39
N CYS A 597 -7.25 -27.64 34.56
CA CYS A 597 -6.61 -28.93 34.76
C CYS A 597 -5.61 -28.91 35.92
N TYR A 598 -4.78 -27.87 35.98
CA TYR A 598 -3.70 -27.77 36.96
C TYR A 598 -4.21 -27.77 38.41
N THR A 599 -5.26 -26.99 38.70
CA THR A 599 -5.79 -26.88 40.07
C THR A 599 -6.46 -28.18 40.55
N THR A 600 -7.06 -28.94 39.62
CA THR A 600 -7.70 -30.23 39.95
C THR A 600 -6.66 -31.24 40.45
N GLU A 601 -5.48 -31.29 39.82
CA GLU A 601 -4.39 -32.19 40.22
C GLU A 601 -3.82 -31.84 41.59
N VAL A 602 -3.71 -30.54 41.91
CA VAL A 602 -3.21 -30.08 43.22
C VAL A 602 -4.17 -30.47 44.34
N HIS A 603 -5.49 -30.29 44.15
CA HIS A 603 -6.48 -30.69 45.15
C HIS A 603 -6.59 -32.21 45.32
N ALA A 604 -6.45 -32.98 44.25
CA ALA A 604 -6.44 -34.45 44.34
C ALA A 604 -5.20 -35.01 45.06
N SER A 605 -4.12 -34.22 45.17
CA SER A 605 -2.86 -34.63 45.79
C SER A 605 -2.72 -34.22 47.26
N SER A 606 -3.73 -33.56 47.85
CA SER A 606 -3.72 -33.29 49.29
C SER A 606 -3.99 -34.60 50.07
N PRO A 607 -3.16 -34.95 51.07
CA PRO A 607 -3.28 -36.21 51.79
C PRO A 607 -4.65 -36.29 52.47
N SER A 608 -5.39 -37.37 52.19
CA SER A 608 -6.63 -37.68 52.88
C SER A 608 -6.36 -37.71 54.38
N HIS A 609 -6.99 -36.81 55.13
CA HIS A 609 -7.08 -36.92 56.57
C HIS A 609 -7.67 -38.30 56.89
N THR A 610 -6.87 -39.13 57.57
CA THR A 610 -7.30 -40.36 58.22
C THR A 610 -8.41 -40.05 59.20
N ASP A 611 -9.61 -40.57 58.96
CA ASP A 611 -10.60 -40.80 60.01
C ASP A 611 -10.69 -42.30 60.34
N PRO A 612 -10.92 -42.66 61.61
CA PRO A 612 -10.75 -44.01 62.12
C PRO A 612 -12.01 -44.88 61.98
N ALA A 613 -11.75 -46.17 61.71
CA ALA A 613 -12.48 -47.37 62.10
C ALA A 613 -14.02 -47.32 62.19
N GLN A 614 -14.68 -48.06 61.30
CA GLN A 614 -15.78 -48.94 61.69
C GLN A 614 -15.99 -50.09 60.70
N ASP A 615 -16.32 -51.24 61.27
CA ASP A 615 -16.31 -52.61 60.76
C ASP A 615 -17.73 -53.04 60.27
N PRO A 616 -18.04 -54.30 59.92
CA PRO A 616 -18.57 -54.64 58.58
C PRO A 616 -19.99 -55.25 58.60
N ALA A 617 -20.63 -55.34 57.42
CA ALA A 617 -21.42 -56.49 56.93
C ALA A 617 -22.35 -56.10 55.76
N SER A 618 -22.24 -56.78 54.62
CA SER A 618 -23.32 -57.59 54.04
C SER A 618 -23.00 -58.01 52.60
N ASP A 619 -23.19 -59.31 52.38
CA ASP A 619 -23.07 -60.05 51.13
C ASP A 619 -24.10 -59.63 50.08
N ALA A 620 -23.74 -59.74 48.79
CA ALA A 620 -24.37 -60.66 47.84
C ALA A 620 -23.93 -60.39 46.37
N ASP A 621 -23.52 -61.47 45.69
CA ASP A 621 -23.65 -61.83 44.27
C ASP A 621 -23.17 -60.82 43.19
N GLY A 622 -22.27 -61.13 42.26
CA GLY A 622 -21.84 -62.41 41.70
C GLY A 622 -21.97 -62.37 40.18
N VAL A 623 -20.93 -61.96 39.43
CA VAL A 623 -20.71 -62.30 38.00
C VAL A 623 -19.22 -62.30 37.69
N THR A 624 -18.78 -63.35 37.00
CA THR A 624 -17.40 -63.78 36.72
C THR A 624 -16.82 -63.29 35.38
N CYS A 625 -15.55 -62.82 35.44
CA CYS A 625 -14.38 -63.06 34.54
C CYS A 625 -14.36 -62.58 33.06
N PRO A 626 -13.18 -62.45 32.38
CA PRO A 626 -11.76 -62.46 32.85
C PRO A 626 -10.86 -61.34 32.23
N ALA A 627 -9.59 -61.36 32.66
CA ALA A 627 -8.36 -60.87 31.99
C ALA A 627 -7.65 -59.72 32.70
N GLU A 628 -6.78 -60.14 33.62
CA GLU A 628 -5.65 -59.38 34.16
C GLU A 628 -4.75 -58.86 33.03
N TYR A 629 -4.61 -57.54 32.96
CA TYR A 629 -3.37 -56.91 32.52
C TYR A 629 -2.86 -56.05 33.67
N THR A 630 -1.92 -56.60 34.41
CA THR A 630 -1.16 -55.90 35.46
C THR A 630 -0.28 -54.85 34.77
N LEU A 631 -0.78 -53.60 34.69
CA LEU A 631 0.06 -52.48 34.29
C LEU A 631 0.95 -52.07 35.48
N PRO A 632 2.26 -51.87 35.26
CA PRO A 632 3.17 -51.49 36.33
C PRO A 632 2.82 -50.08 36.82
N ALA A 633 2.59 -49.97 38.13
CA ALA A 633 2.46 -48.70 38.82
C ALA A 633 3.78 -47.92 38.73
N LYS A 634 3.90 -47.08 37.68
CA LYS A 634 4.89 -46.02 37.63
C LYS A 634 4.29 -44.80 38.30
N SER A 635 4.88 -44.39 39.42
CA SER A 635 4.64 -43.11 40.08
C SER A 635 5.22 -41.98 39.23
N ASP A 636 4.67 -41.76 38.04
CA ASP A 636 5.07 -40.65 37.21
C ASP A 636 4.34 -39.40 37.72
N LYS A 637 5.11 -38.46 38.28
CA LYS A 637 4.61 -37.13 38.63
C LYS A 637 3.82 -36.58 37.44
N PRO A 638 2.60 -36.06 37.62
CA PRO A 638 1.78 -35.58 36.53
C PRO A 638 2.59 -34.59 35.69
N THR A 639 2.91 -34.99 34.46
CA THR A 639 3.70 -34.16 33.56
C THR A 639 2.80 -33.03 33.07
N LYS A 640 3.17 -31.79 33.39
CA LYS A 640 2.43 -30.60 32.96
C LYS A 640 2.25 -30.65 31.44
N SER A 641 1.02 -30.87 30.99
CA SER A 641 0.71 -30.91 29.56
C SER A 641 0.83 -29.51 28.97
N LEU A 642 1.98 -29.23 28.35
CA LEU A 642 2.22 -27.97 27.66
C LEU A 642 1.52 -27.97 26.28
N LEU A 643 0.64 -26.99 26.09
CA LEU A 643 -0.17 -26.82 24.91
C LEU A 643 0.32 -25.62 24.07
N THR A 644 0.10 -25.69 22.76
CA THR A 644 0.13 -24.49 21.90
C THR A 644 -1.09 -23.61 22.21
N TRP A 645 -1.10 -22.36 21.77
CA TRP A 645 -2.26 -21.48 22.01
C TRP A 645 -3.55 -22.06 21.42
N ILE A 646 -3.51 -22.53 20.17
CA ILE A 646 -4.66 -23.16 19.51
C ILE A 646 -5.07 -24.45 20.23
N GLY A 647 -4.09 -25.25 20.65
CA GLY A 647 -4.33 -26.45 21.44
C GLY A 647 -5.01 -26.15 22.78
N LEU A 648 -4.59 -25.08 23.47
CA LEU A 648 -5.21 -24.61 24.71
C LEU A 648 -6.65 -24.17 24.49
N VAL A 649 -6.92 -23.33 23.48
CA VAL A 649 -8.30 -22.89 23.18
C VAL A 649 -9.20 -24.09 22.89
N SER A 650 -8.74 -25.04 22.07
CA SER A 650 -9.49 -26.25 21.76
C SER A 650 -9.72 -27.10 23.01
N HIS A 651 -8.70 -27.27 23.84
CA HIS A 651 -8.76 -28.04 25.08
C HIS A 651 -9.74 -27.44 26.08
N VAL A 652 -9.68 -26.13 26.31
CA VAL A 652 -10.56 -25.40 27.24
C VAL A 652 -12.02 -25.51 26.78
N LYS A 653 -12.26 -25.41 25.48
CA LYS A 653 -13.59 -25.60 24.90
C LYS A 653 -14.10 -27.04 25.05
N SER A 654 -13.29 -28.04 24.72
CA SER A 654 -13.73 -29.45 24.69
C SER A 654 -13.82 -30.08 26.08
N LYS A 655 -12.87 -29.79 26.98
CA LYS A 655 -12.76 -30.44 28.29
C LYS A 655 -13.54 -29.70 29.38
N HIS A 656 -13.65 -28.38 29.28
CA HIS A 656 -14.27 -27.54 30.31
C HIS A 656 -15.55 -26.84 29.83
N GLY A 657 -15.94 -26.98 28.57
CA GLY A 657 -17.14 -26.33 28.02
C GLY A 657 -17.04 -24.80 27.96
N ILE A 658 -15.83 -24.23 28.07
CA ILE A 658 -15.63 -22.78 28.12
C ILE A 658 -15.43 -22.25 26.69
N TYR A 659 -16.47 -21.65 26.12
CA TYR A 659 -16.44 -21.08 24.77
C TYR A 659 -15.76 -19.69 24.73
N HIS A 660 -15.82 -18.94 25.83
CA HIS A 660 -15.26 -17.60 25.96
C HIS A 660 -14.13 -17.60 26.98
N MET A 661 -12.94 -17.99 26.53
CA MET A 661 -11.73 -18.02 27.36
C MET A 661 -11.23 -16.59 27.68
N GLY A 662 -10.75 -16.40 28.91
CA GLY A 662 -10.20 -15.16 29.44
C GLY A 662 -8.76 -15.34 29.95
N ASP A 663 -8.18 -14.29 30.52
CA ASP A 663 -6.81 -14.35 31.07
C ASP A 663 -6.72 -15.26 32.30
N GLU A 664 -7.84 -15.39 33.01
CA GLU A 664 -7.98 -16.16 34.24
C GLU A 664 -8.02 -17.69 34.00
N ASP A 665 -8.05 -18.15 32.75
CA ASP A 665 -8.16 -19.59 32.42
C ASP A 665 -6.82 -20.27 32.13
N PHE A 666 -5.76 -19.49 31.92
CA PHE A 666 -4.47 -20.03 31.51
C PHE A 666 -3.28 -19.24 32.07
N TYR A 667 -2.11 -19.83 31.97
CA TYR A 667 -0.84 -19.13 32.15
C TYR A 667 0.21 -19.65 31.18
N ARG A 668 1.29 -18.88 31.04
CA ARG A 668 2.44 -19.25 30.25
C ARG A 668 3.56 -19.77 31.15
N ASP A 669 4.00 -21.00 30.94
CA ASP A 669 5.13 -21.58 31.65
C ASP A 669 6.45 -21.04 31.07
N ARG A 670 7.06 -20.10 31.79
CA ARG A 670 8.31 -19.46 31.36
C ARG A 670 9.51 -20.40 31.35
N THR A 671 9.46 -21.49 32.13
CA THR A 671 10.58 -22.45 32.20
C THR A 671 10.76 -23.22 30.88
N SER A 672 9.65 -23.46 30.17
CA SER A 672 9.66 -24.10 28.84
C SER A 672 10.32 -23.22 27.78
N THR A 673 10.10 -21.91 27.82
CA THR A 673 10.70 -20.95 26.87
C THR A 673 12.21 -20.78 27.05
N ALA A 674 12.71 -20.84 28.29
CA ALA A 674 14.14 -20.78 28.55
C ALA A 674 14.88 -22.00 27.96
N ARG A 675 14.29 -23.19 28.09
CA ARG A 675 14.84 -24.44 27.53
C ARG A 675 14.80 -24.56 26.00
N ALA A 676 13.94 -23.79 25.34
CA ALA A 676 13.86 -23.77 23.88
C ALA A 676 14.77 -22.71 23.23
N ALA A 677 15.30 -21.78 24.04
CA ALA A 677 16.23 -20.74 23.60
C ALA A 677 17.70 -21.10 23.88
N SER A 678 17.94 -22.01 24.83
CA SER A 678 19.19 -22.77 25.00
C SER A 678 19.22 -23.95 24.03
#